data_AF-A0A518DNN1-F1
#
_entry.id   AF-A0A518DNN1-F1
#
_cell.length_a   1.000
_cell.length_b   1.000
_cell.length_c   1.000
_cell.angle_alpha   90.00
_cell.angle_beta   90.00
_cell.angle_gamma   90.00
#
_symmetry.space_group_name_H-M   'P 1'
#
loop_
_entity.id
_entity.type
_entity.pdbx_description
1 polymer ?
#
loop_
_entity_poly.entity_id
_entity_poly.type
_entity_poly.pdbx_seq_one_letter_code
_entity_poly.pdbx_strand_id
1 'polypeptide(L)'
;MIKETLSACRSGALACLALLVSLSTAWVHAGEVVVARLPVEPETCYRLHFQVPTPDPSEGEPAQWLLRTVDVQGDRPFVGCHDQAWQQIAPDQKVFTHALQTIPGAKTLELVVRSAGQPPQIGEVMLEPYTPGDLLINGQFQEGPGNFSGWSEHLNCRFLEVEGKTALQVEHNGYALTDRIPVAGGANYRFDAGSTMPTYLLAYDADMQLLTPTPYNRLRDFRTPETAVWLRLLYQTSFDHIPVYRTRTITSVGLQRVEEGQAAAPADAPVFPGEIVLASNCDPREAYAARELQHWVHEITGKRLPLLAAPSARDNLKFFLGARWATDYEDDLKFLAGSDGYAVRRQGNAIYLFSAHPRGLLFGVCAFLEKNTDIIWPRPHADFAAIFSKTPNLEFPQADFRSRPAFAIRELNFLGGDRTPEQSQEWSGRNGANTPLRLGRGFPYLRWLSGATIGAGGGYIWNFLGLEQEDETLYPLVNGNRLRNMWRQPCYTHPGVPKVMADSAREMLESVPGREIEFLISRVGDNWEVCSCPECMQPIDLADGSRLEPQSTSSLKDRLFFSTRNYLMLNRMAEDLVKDYPDLKLHTHAYIFAAEPPKVKLHPAIVPHFAAYPTKDERYPILEQKSEEGREWGRRLRQWGEEQDVNFGFFGYYYSDGYNALADTAGPDYLALSRMGGIHAHCEGYPGDVDALNSWDYEGSEKWIMAKLQWDPSQDPAALREQYIQRTFRDAAGPMRAFYQLINASWHDPKNPTTVNCHTPGKEMFQKFLVDPGLEKQARAHLVEAQQVATDPRSRNLIVRMLAKFDQFAAELNRLIVPLVPESTEQWRQVDSPHWYKAHQVGDFQRIANWQPLPEKAETKYETRIAMMRDKTHLYFKIDAFTSDGERVSPRSRGGYFPQGDRVEIVLRCDSATYYLALGEDEREYMLKNWSTTHPWRNQVQVRFEQAEGLWTALVAVPLRDLEATPGKSDIDVKFGRVAHPHTPAREESTLDGRSIFANHPLLRSSLKIDE
;
A
#
# COMPACT_ATOMS: atom_id res chain seq x y z
N MET A 1 3.82 37.85 -70.19
CA MET A 1 4.02 38.10 -68.74
C MET A 1 4.74 36.92 -68.11
N ILE A 2 5.93 36.61 -68.62
CA ILE A 2 6.83 35.55 -68.17
C ILE A 2 8.19 36.24 -68.11
N LYS A 3 8.52 36.88 -66.98
CA LYS A 3 9.90 37.34 -66.65
C LYS A 3 10.10 37.99 -65.28
N GLU A 4 9.10 38.18 -64.42
CA GLU A 4 9.30 38.89 -63.14
C GLU A 4 9.29 38.03 -61.87
N THR A 5 8.98 36.73 -61.94
CA THR A 5 8.90 35.88 -60.73
C THR A 5 10.18 35.11 -60.39
N LEU A 6 11.31 35.41 -61.03
CA LEU A 6 12.58 34.69 -60.84
C LEU A 6 13.65 35.45 -60.05
N SER A 7 13.36 36.66 -59.55
CA SER A 7 14.32 37.44 -58.74
C SER A 7 14.03 37.44 -57.23
N ALA A 8 12.91 36.87 -56.77
CA ALA A 8 12.54 36.83 -55.35
C ALA A 8 13.01 35.57 -54.61
N CYS A 9 13.49 34.55 -55.32
CA CYS A 9 13.91 33.26 -54.73
C CYS A 9 15.40 33.17 -54.34
N ARG A 10 16.18 34.25 -54.42
CA ARG A 10 17.60 34.22 -54.00
C ARG A 10 17.94 35.07 -52.77
N SER A 11 17.03 35.92 -52.29
CA SER A 11 17.20 36.71 -51.06
C SER A 11 16.56 36.07 -49.82
N GLY A 12 15.63 35.12 -49.96
CA GLY A 12 15.05 34.36 -48.84
C GLY A 12 15.93 33.20 -48.33
N ALA A 13 16.80 32.65 -49.18
CA ALA A 13 17.65 31.50 -48.82
C ALA A 13 18.85 31.89 -47.93
N LEU A 14 19.36 33.12 -48.04
CA LEU A 14 20.41 33.63 -47.15
C LEU A 14 19.88 34.11 -45.80
N ALA A 15 18.61 34.52 -45.71
CA ALA A 15 17.96 34.87 -44.45
C ALA A 15 17.58 33.61 -43.63
N CYS A 16 17.13 32.53 -44.29
CA CYS A 16 16.89 31.24 -43.62
C CYS A 16 18.18 30.51 -43.22
N LEU A 17 19.29 30.65 -43.96
CA LEU A 17 20.58 30.10 -43.52
C LEU A 17 21.22 30.91 -42.37
N ALA A 18 20.93 32.21 -42.26
CA ALA A 18 21.38 33.03 -41.11
C ALA A 18 20.56 32.78 -39.84
N LEU A 19 19.31 32.33 -39.96
CA LEU A 19 18.46 31.91 -38.82
C LEU A 19 18.72 30.47 -38.34
N LEU A 20 19.44 29.67 -39.12
CA LEU A 20 19.81 28.28 -38.76
C LEU A 20 21.26 28.13 -38.26
N VAL A 21 22.06 29.22 -38.29
CA VAL A 21 23.45 29.23 -37.76
C VAL A 21 23.59 30.08 -36.48
N SER A 22 22.51 30.73 -36.01
CA SER A 22 22.49 31.48 -34.74
C SER A 22 21.88 30.72 -33.55
N LEU A 23 21.61 29.42 -33.67
CA LEU A 23 21.04 28.60 -32.58
C LEU A 23 22.08 27.84 -31.74
N SER A 24 23.38 28.04 -31.99
CA SER A 24 24.47 27.35 -31.28
C SER A 24 25.17 28.17 -30.19
N THR A 25 24.73 29.40 -29.91
CA THR A 25 25.23 30.19 -28.78
C THR A 25 24.09 30.99 -28.12
N ALA A 26 23.96 30.83 -26.80
CA ALA A 26 23.07 31.54 -25.88
C ALA A 26 21.62 31.02 -25.71
N TRP A 27 21.47 29.78 -25.23
CA TRP A 27 20.45 29.51 -24.19
C TRP A 27 21.08 29.81 -22.83
N VAL A 28 21.21 31.09 -22.57
CA VAL A 28 21.51 31.67 -21.27
C VAL A 28 20.15 32.14 -20.79
N HIS A 29 19.61 31.57 -19.69
CA HIS A 29 18.42 32.16 -19.07
C HIS A 29 18.69 33.66 -18.86
N ALA A 30 17.69 34.53 -19.06
CA ALA A 30 17.87 35.96 -18.80
C ALA A 30 18.55 36.14 -17.43
N GLY A 31 19.74 36.74 -17.41
CA GLY A 31 20.53 36.94 -16.19
C GLY A 31 21.60 35.87 -15.85
N GLU A 32 21.79 34.83 -16.67
CA GLU A 32 22.91 33.89 -16.50
C GLU A 32 24.20 34.37 -17.20
N VAL A 33 25.38 34.10 -16.63
CA VAL A 33 26.68 34.35 -17.28
C VAL A 33 27.64 33.22 -16.92
N VAL A 34 28.28 32.62 -17.93
CA VAL A 34 29.37 31.67 -17.70
C VAL A 34 30.62 32.46 -17.31
N VAL A 35 31.03 32.35 -16.05
CA VAL A 35 32.16 33.11 -15.49
C VAL A 35 33.48 32.38 -15.62
N ALA A 36 33.46 31.04 -15.65
CA ALA A 36 34.64 30.22 -15.89
C ALA A 36 34.28 28.95 -16.67
N ARG A 37 35.20 28.52 -17.53
CA ARG A 37 35.18 27.22 -18.22
C ARG A 37 36.47 26.49 -17.90
N LEU A 38 36.35 25.40 -17.16
CA LEU A 38 37.46 24.70 -16.54
C LEU A 38 37.56 23.31 -17.19
N PRO A 39 38.70 22.92 -17.78
CA PRO A 39 38.88 21.57 -18.30
C PRO A 39 38.86 20.57 -17.15
N VAL A 40 38.18 19.45 -17.36
CA VAL A 40 38.08 18.38 -16.37
C VAL A 40 38.21 17.01 -17.03
N GLU A 41 38.75 16.07 -16.27
CA GLU A 41 38.76 14.66 -16.64
C GLU A 41 37.46 13.99 -16.19
N PRO A 42 36.96 12.96 -16.92
CA PRO A 42 35.83 12.15 -16.48
C PRO A 42 36.07 11.49 -15.12
N GLU A 43 34.99 11.29 -14.36
CA GLU A 43 34.98 10.48 -13.13
C GLU A 43 36.01 10.91 -12.06
N THR A 44 36.45 12.17 -12.11
CA THR A 44 37.52 12.73 -11.29
C THR A 44 36.95 13.68 -10.24
N CYS A 45 37.50 13.63 -9.02
CA CYS A 45 37.10 14.51 -7.93
C CYS A 45 37.86 15.84 -8.00
N TYR A 46 37.14 16.94 -7.86
CA TYR A 46 37.68 18.29 -7.87
C TYR A 46 37.18 19.10 -6.69
N ARG A 47 38.04 20.00 -6.19
CA ARG A 47 37.65 21.07 -5.28
C ARG A 47 37.65 22.39 -6.03
N LEU A 48 36.47 22.99 -6.12
CA LEU A 48 36.26 24.32 -6.66
C LEU A 48 36.40 25.35 -5.55
N HIS A 49 37.18 26.40 -5.81
CA HIS A 49 37.27 27.58 -4.98
C HIS A 49 37.05 28.83 -5.82
N PHE A 50 36.21 29.75 -5.34
CA PHE A 50 36.09 31.07 -5.96
C PHE A 50 35.78 32.17 -4.95
N GLN A 51 36.13 33.40 -5.32
CA GLN A 51 35.89 34.58 -4.48
C GLN A 51 34.88 35.52 -5.13
N VAL A 52 34.05 36.14 -4.29
CA VAL A 52 33.16 37.22 -4.68
C VAL A 52 33.64 38.49 -3.97
N PRO A 53 34.24 39.47 -4.68
CA PRO A 53 34.65 40.75 -4.12
C PRO A 53 33.45 41.47 -3.49
N THR A 54 33.71 42.27 -2.46
CA THR A 54 32.66 42.86 -1.60
C THR A 54 31.70 43.74 -2.43
N PRO A 55 30.42 43.39 -2.58
CA PRO A 55 29.42 44.31 -3.12
C PRO A 55 29.17 45.42 -2.10
N ASP A 56 28.79 46.62 -2.54
CA ASP A 56 28.18 47.59 -1.63
C ASP A 56 26.91 46.92 -1.03
N PRO A 57 26.73 46.87 0.31
CA PRO A 57 25.54 46.29 0.94
C PRO A 57 24.22 46.90 0.45
N SER A 58 24.28 48.08 -0.19
CA SER A 58 23.15 48.79 -0.78
C SER A 58 22.93 48.56 -2.29
N GLU A 59 23.79 47.80 -2.99
CA GLU A 59 23.74 47.65 -4.46
C GLU A 59 23.64 46.19 -4.97
N GLY A 60 23.63 45.17 -4.11
CA GLY A 60 23.64 43.76 -4.55
C GLY A 60 22.25 43.16 -4.77
N GLU A 61 21.86 42.90 -6.01
CA GLU A 61 20.73 42.00 -6.30
C GLU A 61 21.08 40.53 -5.94
N PRO A 62 20.11 39.71 -5.49
CA PRO A 62 20.35 38.31 -5.17
C PRO A 62 20.88 37.54 -6.38
N ALA A 63 22.00 36.85 -6.21
CA ALA A 63 22.65 36.05 -7.25
C ALA A 63 22.92 34.62 -6.77
N GLN A 64 22.94 33.70 -7.72
CA GLN A 64 23.21 32.27 -7.52
C GLN A 64 24.43 31.85 -8.32
N TRP A 65 25.15 30.84 -7.83
CA TRP A 65 26.23 30.19 -8.59
C TRP A 65 25.81 28.75 -8.92
N LEU A 66 26.12 28.29 -10.13
CA LEU A 66 25.67 27.01 -10.67
C LEU A 66 26.85 26.28 -11.30
N LEU A 67 26.80 24.96 -11.32
CA LEU A 67 27.81 24.13 -11.99
C LEU A 67 27.17 23.35 -13.13
N ARG A 68 27.80 23.34 -14.29
CA ARG A 68 27.34 22.58 -15.46
C ARG A 68 28.49 21.84 -16.10
N THR A 69 28.35 20.53 -16.18
CA THR A 69 29.28 19.71 -16.96
C THR A 69 28.84 19.71 -18.43
N VAL A 70 29.80 19.95 -19.32
CA VAL A 70 29.69 19.72 -20.76
C VAL A 70 30.52 18.49 -21.09
N ASP A 71 29.90 17.52 -21.77
CA ASP A 71 30.53 16.26 -22.13
C ASP A 71 31.36 16.35 -23.43
N VAL A 72 31.99 15.25 -23.82
CA VAL A 72 32.79 15.15 -25.05
C VAL A 72 31.99 15.42 -26.33
N GLN A 73 30.67 15.26 -26.31
CA GLN A 73 29.77 15.53 -27.44
C GLN A 73 29.30 16.99 -27.46
N GLY A 74 29.62 17.78 -26.42
CA GLY A 74 29.14 19.14 -26.25
C GLY A 74 27.75 19.21 -25.61
N ASP A 75 27.20 18.08 -25.18
CA ASP A 75 25.92 18.02 -24.50
C ASP A 75 26.07 18.37 -23.02
N ARG A 76 24.95 18.70 -22.38
CA ARG A 76 24.87 18.99 -20.94
C ARG A 76 24.07 17.89 -20.25
N PRO A 77 24.67 16.78 -19.82
CA PRO A 77 23.94 15.74 -19.13
C PRO A 77 23.31 16.28 -17.85
N PHE A 78 22.05 15.92 -17.58
CA PHE A 78 21.33 16.37 -16.39
C PHE A 78 22.07 16.04 -15.10
N VAL A 79 22.73 14.88 -15.08
CA VAL A 79 23.50 14.37 -13.94
C VAL A 79 24.73 15.23 -13.63
N GLY A 80 25.25 15.97 -14.61
CA GLY A 80 26.41 16.84 -14.43
C GLY A 80 26.07 18.29 -14.11
N CYS A 81 24.80 18.61 -13.86
CA CYS A 81 24.32 19.97 -13.61
C CYS A 81 23.82 20.13 -12.16
N HIS A 82 24.32 21.15 -11.48
CA HIS A 82 23.95 21.52 -10.10
C HIS A 82 23.32 22.92 -10.12
N ASP A 83 22.04 22.98 -9.77
CA ASP A 83 21.21 24.18 -9.76
C ASP A 83 20.23 24.10 -8.59
N GLN A 84 20.80 24.19 -7.38
CA GLN A 84 20.10 23.98 -6.11
C GLN A 84 19.81 25.30 -5.40
N ALA A 85 18.72 25.33 -4.63
CA ALA A 85 18.27 26.54 -3.94
C ALA A 85 19.28 27.09 -2.91
N TRP A 86 20.19 26.25 -2.39
CA TRP A 86 21.22 26.66 -1.43
C TRP A 86 22.43 27.33 -2.08
N GLN A 87 22.60 27.28 -3.41
CA GLN A 87 23.75 27.87 -4.11
C GLN A 87 23.59 29.40 -4.28
N GLN A 88 23.40 30.09 -3.17
CA GLN A 88 23.23 31.54 -3.11
C GLN A 88 24.57 32.24 -2.90
N ILE A 89 24.72 33.42 -3.48
CA ILE A 89 25.82 34.34 -3.18
C ILE A 89 25.34 35.30 -2.10
N ALA A 90 25.65 35.00 -0.85
CA ALA A 90 25.28 35.84 0.28
C ALA A 90 26.21 37.06 0.40
N PRO A 91 25.73 38.27 0.75
CA PRO A 91 26.56 39.48 0.84
C PRO A 91 27.71 39.38 1.85
N ASP A 92 27.55 38.57 2.90
CA ASP A 92 28.52 38.35 3.97
C ASP A 92 29.51 37.21 3.67
N GLN A 93 29.24 36.38 2.65
CA GLN A 93 30.11 35.29 2.24
C GLN A 93 31.01 35.71 1.06
N LYS A 94 32.33 35.76 1.29
CA LYS A 94 33.31 36.20 0.30
C LYS A 94 34.05 35.08 -0.41
N VAL A 95 34.07 33.90 0.21
CA VAL A 95 34.82 32.73 -0.26
C VAL A 95 33.85 31.56 -0.34
N PHE A 96 33.89 30.87 -1.47
CA PHE A 96 33.06 29.72 -1.77
C PHE A 96 33.95 28.53 -2.09
N THR A 97 33.67 27.42 -1.46
CA THR A 97 34.33 26.14 -1.71
C THR A 97 33.28 25.08 -1.99
N HIS A 98 33.49 24.26 -3.02
CA HIS A 98 32.64 23.12 -3.31
C HIS A 98 33.43 21.92 -3.81
N ALA A 99 33.25 20.77 -3.18
CA ALA A 99 33.77 19.49 -3.68
C ALA A 99 32.73 18.84 -4.59
N LEU A 100 33.18 18.35 -5.75
CA LEU A 100 32.33 17.63 -6.70
C LEU A 100 33.11 16.50 -7.39
N GLN A 101 32.37 15.56 -7.97
CA GLN A 101 32.91 14.57 -8.89
C GLN A 101 32.29 14.74 -10.27
N THR A 102 33.12 14.68 -11.30
CA THR A 102 32.67 14.74 -12.69
C THR A 102 32.05 13.43 -13.13
N ILE A 103 31.06 13.52 -14.03
CA ILE A 103 30.35 12.36 -14.56
C ILE A 103 31.16 11.64 -15.66
N PRO A 104 30.77 10.40 -16.05
CA PRO A 104 31.34 9.75 -17.23
C PRO A 104 31.21 10.64 -18.48
N GLY A 105 32.30 10.74 -19.25
CA GLY A 105 32.36 11.56 -20.46
C GLY A 105 32.47 13.08 -20.23
N ALA A 106 32.61 13.55 -18.98
CA ALA A 106 32.84 14.96 -18.68
C ALA A 106 34.11 15.49 -19.37
N LYS A 107 34.03 16.72 -19.90
CA LYS A 107 35.16 17.38 -20.57
C LYS A 107 35.40 18.80 -20.05
N THR A 108 34.34 19.50 -19.70
CA THR A 108 34.43 20.88 -19.22
C THR A 108 33.42 21.11 -18.11
N LEU A 109 33.86 21.79 -17.05
CA LEU A 109 33.00 22.31 -15.98
C LEU A 109 32.80 23.82 -16.20
N GLU A 110 31.57 24.24 -16.39
CA GLU A 110 31.18 25.65 -16.44
C GLU A 110 30.72 26.10 -15.05
N LEU A 111 31.36 27.15 -14.51
CA LEU A 111 30.82 27.92 -13.40
C LEU A 111 29.94 29.03 -13.98
N VAL A 112 28.67 29.06 -13.57
CA VAL A 112 27.67 29.99 -14.09
C VAL A 112 27.13 30.82 -12.94
N VAL A 113 26.95 32.12 -13.15
CA VAL A 113 26.27 33.00 -12.20
C VAL A 113 24.93 33.39 -12.77
N ARG A 114 23.85 33.26 -11.98
CA ARG A 114 22.49 33.71 -12.33
C ARG A 114 22.13 34.89 -11.42
N SER A 115 21.72 36.02 -12.00
CA SER A 115 21.29 37.23 -11.27
C SER A 115 20.05 37.83 -11.92
N ALA A 116 19.20 38.52 -11.14
CA ALA A 116 18.06 39.27 -11.69
C ALA A 116 18.49 40.53 -12.49
N GLY A 117 19.73 40.97 -12.27
CA GLY A 117 20.32 42.18 -12.85
C GLY A 117 21.76 41.94 -13.30
N GLN A 118 22.65 42.89 -13.03
CA GLN A 118 24.07 42.69 -13.35
C GLN A 118 24.65 41.63 -12.42
N PRO A 119 25.29 40.56 -12.94
CA PRO A 119 25.87 39.53 -12.09
C PRO A 119 27.03 40.10 -11.26
N PRO A 120 27.21 39.65 -10.01
CA PRO A 120 28.36 40.05 -9.21
C PRO A 120 29.66 39.68 -9.93
N GLN A 121 30.68 40.53 -9.77
CA GLN A 121 31.99 40.21 -10.29
C GLN A 121 32.50 38.96 -9.56
N ILE A 122 32.94 37.95 -10.32
CA ILE A 122 33.62 36.79 -9.75
C ILE A 122 35.13 37.04 -9.87
N GLY A 123 35.83 36.88 -8.75
CA GLY A 123 37.27 37.02 -8.67
C GLY A 123 37.98 35.78 -9.20
N GLU A 124 39.08 35.40 -8.55
CA GLU A 124 39.84 34.20 -8.91
C GLU A 124 39.00 32.93 -8.74
N VAL A 125 39.00 32.07 -9.77
CA VAL A 125 38.35 30.75 -9.77
C VAL A 125 39.45 29.70 -9.92
N MET A 126 39.57 28.81 -8.93
CA MET A 126 40.52 27.70 -8.93
C MET A 126 39.77 26.37 -8.88
N LEU A 127 40.24 25.40 -9.65
CA LEU A 127 39.72 24.05 -9.65
C LEU A 127 40.89 23.08 -9.56
N GLU A 128 40.98 22.37 -8.43
CA GLU A 128 42.10 21.49 -8.14
C GLU A 128 41.62 20.03 -8.06
N PRO A 129 42.23 19.10 -8.81
CA PRO A 129 41.94 17.69 -8.64
C PRO A 129 42.43 17.25 -7.27
N TYR A 130 41.66 16.41 -6.59
CA TYR A 130 42.07 15.82 -5.32
C TYR A 130 41.69 14.35 -5.26
N THR A 131 42.54 13.56 -4.61
CA THR A 131 42.21 12.17 -4.27
C THR A 131 41.58 12.19 -2.89
N PRO A 132 40.27 11.92 -2.75
CA PRO A 132 39.67 11.83 -1.44
C PRO A 132 40.31 10.65 -0.69
N GLY A 133 40.74 10.87 0.56
CA GLY A 133 41.50 9.88 1.34
C GLY A 133 40.73 8.59 1.67
N ASP A 134 39.42 8.61 1.45
CA ASP A 134 38.40 7.55 1.47
C ASP A 134 37.20 8.10 0.65
N LEU A 135 36.11 7.38 0.36
CA LEU A 135 34.85 7.97 -0.19
C LEU A 135 34.17 8.81 0.91
N LEU A 136 34.87 9.82 1.39
CA LEU A 136 34.50 10.66 2.49
C LEU A 136 33.39 11.60 2.02
N ILE A 137 32.14 11.24 2.35
CA ILE A 137 30.94 12.05 2.14
C ILE A 137 30.78 13.00 3.32
N ASN A 138 31.90 13.54 3.78
CA ASN A 138 31.86 14.53 4.82
C ASN A 138 31.63 15.84 4.11
N GLY A 139 30.44 16.41 4.28
CA GLY A 139 30.34 17.84 4.07
C GLY A 139 31.42 18.44 4.94
N GLN A 140 32.42 19.06 4.31
CA GLN A 140 33.44 19.82 5.01
C GLN A 140 32.75 21.08 5.57
N PHE A 141 31.76 20.88 6.45
CA PHE A 141 30.89 21.90 7.02
C PHE A 141 31.75 22.95 7.74
N GLN A 142 32.94 22.56 8.19
CA GLN A 142 33.98 23.40 8.78
C GLN A 142 34.56 24.46 7.83
N GLU A 143 34.39 24.32 6.51
CA GLU A 143 34.83 25.34 5.53
C GLU A 143 33.91 26.55 5.47
N GLY A 144 32.77 26.53 6.21
CA GLY A 144 31.93 27.70 6.43
C GLY A 144 30.42 27.41 6.37
N PRO A 145 29.59 28.31 6.92
CA PRO A 145 28.14 28.22 6.79
C PRO A 145 27.72 28.22 5.30
N GLY A 146 26.73 27.41 4.95
CA GLY A 146 26.23 27.30 3.57
C GLY A 146 27.03 26.37 2.66
N ASN A 147 28.12 25.75 3.14
CA ASN A 147 28.84 24.73 2.38
C ASN A 147 28.14 23.37 2.46
N PHE A 148 27.26 23.09 1.48
CA PHE A 148 26.60 21.79 1.30
C PHE A 148 27.42 20.81 0.43
N SER A 149 28.76 20.93 0.35
CA SER A 149 29.59 19.95 -0.37
C SER A 149 29.25 18.52 0.05
N GLY A 150 28.98 17.63 -0.91
CA GLY A 150 28.55 16.27 -0.62
C GLY A 150 27.05 16.10 -0.36
N TRP A 151 26.24 17.17 -0.48
CA TRP A 151 24.79 17.17 -0.23
C TRP A 151 24.04 17.93 -1.33
N SER A 152 23.16 17.25 -2.05
CA SER A 152 22.43 17.82 -3.19
C SER A 152 20.99 18.18 -2.88
N GLU A 153 20.33 17.45 -1.98
CA GLU A 153 18.92 17.65 -1.65
C GLU A 153 18.72 17.62 -0.14
N HIS A 154 17.95 18.57 0.39
CA HIS A 154 17.60 18.61 1.79
C HIS A 154 16.27 19.35 2.01
N LEU A 155 15.64 19.05 3.13
CA LEU A 155 14.43 19.72 3.63
C LEU A 155 14.60 19.91 5.13
N ASN A 156 14.25 21.09 5.62
CA ASN A 156 14.27 21.44 7.04
C ASN A 156 15.59 21.03 7.73
N CYS A 157 16.70 21.60 7.26
CA CYS A 157 18.02 21.34 7.80
C CYS A 157 18.69 22.65 8.19
N ARG A 158 19.54 22.62 9.24
CA ARG A 158 20.35 23.76 9.66
C ARG A 158 21.76 23.34 10.03
N PHE A 159 22.68 24.30 9.97
CA PHE A 159 24.02 24.13 10.52
C PHE A 159 24.04 24.46 12.02
N LEU A 160 24.82 23.71 12.79
CA LEU A 160 25.14 24.02 14.19
C LEU A 160 26.60 23.68 14.50
N GLU A 161 27.10 24.18 15.64
CA GLU A 161 28.40 23.80 16.19
C GLU A 161 28.27 22.67 17.21
N VAL A 162 29.05 21.60 17.01
CA VAL A 162 29.15 20.44 17.92
C VAL A 162 30.62 20.17 18.19
N GLU A 163 31.05 20.30 19.44
CA GLU A 163 32.45 20.07 19.85
C GLU A 163 33.48 20.90 19.05
N GLY A 164 33.12 22.13 18.67
CA GLY A 164 33.98 23.03 17.89
C GLY A 164 34.08 22.67 16.41
N LYS A 165 33.14 21.86 15.91
CA LYS A 165 33.02 21.50 14.49
C LYS A 165 31.60 21.80 14.02
N THR A 166 31.48 22.38 12.83
CA THR A 166 30.19 22.54 12.17
C THR A 166 29.59 21.18 11.79
N ALA A 167 28.29 20.99 12.04
CA ALA A 167 27.52 19.79 11.73
C ALA A 167 26.19 20.18 11.06
N LEU A 168 25.64 19.27 10.24
CA LEU A 168 24.31 19.44 9.63
C LEU A 168 23.27 18.73 10.50
N GLN A 169 22.30 19.47 11.04
CA GLN A 169 21.15 18.89 11.74
C GLN A 169 19.92 18.89 10.84
N VAL A 170 19.36 17.70 10.68
CA VAL A 170 18.03 17.48 10.12
C VAL A 170 17.03 17.73 11.23
N GLU A 171 16.13 18.69 11.01
CA GLU A 171 15.06 19.07 11.95
C GLU A 171 13.80 18.21 11.76
N HIS A 172 12.78 18.46 12.57
CA HIS A 172 11.52 17.68 12.57
C HIS A 172 10.94 17.57 11.15
N ASN A 173 10.69 16.33 10.69
CA ASN A 173 10.21 16.02 9.35
C ASN A 173 11.10 16.62 8.24
N GLY A 174 12.39 16.73 8.53
CA GLY A 174 13.42 17.03 7.56
C GLY A 174 14.04 15.77 6.97
N TYR A 175 14.78 15.97 5.89
CA TYR A 175 15.71 14.99 5.35
C TYR A 175 16.94 15.68 4.75
N ALA A 176 18.04 14.95 4.64
CA ALA A 176 19.23 15.34 3.90
C ALA A 176 19.71 14.15 3.09
N LEU A 177 20.05 14.39 1.83
CA LEU A 177 20.45 13.36 0.87
C LEU A 177 21.79 13.76 0.24
N THR A 178 22.74 12.84 0.29
CA THR A 178 24.10 13.09 -0.19
C THR A 178 24.14 13.26 -1.71
N ASP A 179 25.26 13.78 -2.20
CA ASP A 179 25.64 13.65 -3.60
C ASP A 179 25.76 12.19 -4.03
N ARG A 180 25.88 12.00 -5.35
CA ARG A 180 25.98 10.70 -5.98
C ARG A 180 27.38 10.14 -5.73
N ILE A 181 27.44 9.04 -5.01
CA ILE A 181 28.68 8.37 -4.64
C ILE A 181 28.90 7.24 -5.62
N PRO A 182 30.00 7.23 -6.40
CA PRO A 182 30.30 6.14 -7.31
C PRO A 182 30.59 4.88 -6.49
N VAL A 183 29.95 3.79 -6.87
CA VAL A 183 30.17 2.49 -6.25
C VAL A 183 30.29 1.40 -7.30
N ALA A 184 31.04 0.37 -6.97
CA ALA A 184 31.08 -0.85 -7.76
C ALA A 184 29.89 -1.75 -7.38
N GLY A 185 29.20 -2.30 -8.37
CA GLY A 185 28.16 -3.30 -8.14
C GLY A 185 28.73 -4.57 -7.53
N GLY A 186 28.00 -5.16 -6.58
CA GLY A 186 28.40 -6.40 -5.91
C GLY A 186 29.63 -6.28 -5.01
N ALA A 187 30.09 -5.07 -4.71
CA ALA A 187 31.29 -4.80 -3.91
C ALA A 187 30.97 -4.53 -2.44
N ASN A 188 31.94 -4.83 -1.58
CA ASN A 188 31.85 -4.60 -0.14
C ASN A 188 32.37 -3.21 0.25
N TYR A 189 31.57 -2.50 1.03
CA TYR A 189 31.87 -1.18 1.57
C TYR A 189 31.71 -1.17 3.08
N ARG A 190 32.45 -0.26 3.74
CA ARG A 190 32.47 -0.07 5.18
C ARG A 190 32.40 1.41 5.53
N PHE A 191 31.59 1.75 6.53
CA PHE A 191 31.58 3.09 7.09
C PHE A 191 32.77 3.31 8.05
N ASP A 192 33.38 4.49 7.98
CA ASP A 192 34.47 4.90 8.87
C ASP A 192 34.01 5.02 10.32
N ALA A 193 34.97 4.91 11.24
CA ALA A 193 34.67 5.03 12.67
C ALA A 193 34.19 6.45 12.97
N GLY A 194 33.09 6.57 13.71
CA GLY A 194 32.47 7.87 14.01
C GLY A 194 31.53 8.40 12.92
N SER A 195 31.35 7.69 11.80
CA SER A 195 30.37 8.07 10.78
C SER A 195 28.95 8.05 11.34
N THR A 196 28.18 9.08 11.01
CA THR A 196 26.74 9.10 11.22
C THR A 196 26.10 8.16 10.20
N MET A 197 25.50 7.07 10.69
CA MET A 197 24.80 6.10 9.82
C MET A 197 23.57 6.75 9.18
N PRO A 198 23.21 6.43 7.92
CA PRO A 198 21.98 6.92 7.28
C PRO A 198 20.73 6.14 7.73
N THR A 199 19.55 6.57 7.26
CA THR A 199 18.30 5.79 7.37
C THR A 199 18.17 4.78 6.23
N TYR A 200 18.50 5.20 5.00
CA TYR A 200 18.50 4.33 3.82
C TYR A 200 19.83 4.44 3.06
N LEU A 201 20.24 3.31 2.48
CA LEU A 201 21.26 3.23 1.43
C LEU A 201 20.52 3.12 0.10
N LEU A 202 20.49 4.22 -0.65
CA LEU A 202 19.80 4.27 -1.94
C LEU A 202 20.81 3.94 -3.03
N ALA A 203 20.76 2.71 -3.54
CA ALA A 203 21.58 2.29 -4.67
C ALA A 203 20.86 2.62 -5.99
N TYR A 204 21.62 3.07 -6.97
CA TYR A 204 21.11 3.40 -8.29
C TYR A 204 21.97 2.74 -9.37
N ASP A 205 21.36 2.45 -10.51
CA ASP A 205 22.07 1.99 -11.70
C ASP A 205 22.82 3.13 -12.41
N ALA A 206 23.46 2.85 -13.55
CA ALA A 206 24.21 3.84 -14.36
C ALA A 206 23.33 5.03 -14.82
N ASP A 207 22.02 4.84 -14.85
CA ASP A 207 21.03 5.83 -15.24
C ASP A 207 20.43 6.59 -14.07
N MET A 208 20.95 6.41 -12.85
CA MET A 208 20.36 6.99 -11.65
C MET A 208 18.89 6.57 -11.45
N GLN A 209 18.48 5.41 -11.97
CA GLN A 209 17.22 4.78 -11.57
C GLN A 209 17.43 4.11 -10.22
N LEU A 210 16.53 4.37 -9.28
CA LEU A 210 16.59 3.79 -7.94
C LEU A 210 16.39 2.27 -8.05
N LEU A 211 17.36 1.50 -7.57
CA LEU A 211 17.20 0.06 -7.34
C LEU A 211 16.34 -0.15 -6.09
N THR A 212 15.73 -1.33 -5.96
CA THR A 212 14.81 -1.65 -4.86
C THR A 212 15.35 -1.16 -3.51
N PRO A 213 14.71 -0.15 -2.89
CA PRO A 213 15.25 0.46 -1.69
C PRO A 213 15.14 -0.51 -0.52
N THR A 214 16.25 -0.74 0.17
CA THR A 214 16.28 -1.54 1.40
C THR A 214 16.58 -0.65 2.60
N PRO A 215 15.77 -0.70 3.67
CA PRO A 215 16.11 -0.04 4.93
C PRO A 215 17.49 -0.50 5.41
N TYR A 216 18.32 0.45 5.83
CA TYR A 216 19.67 0.12 6.26
C TYR A 216 19.66 -0.49 7.66
N ASN A 217 20.27 -1.66 7.80
CA ASN A 217 20.35 -2.43 9.05
C ASN A 217 21.39 -1.89 10.05
N ARG A 218 21.99 -0.72 9.77
CA ARG A 218 23.03 -0.07 10.61
C ARG A 218 24.31 -0.89 10.77
N LEU A 219 24.52 -1.91 9.94
CA LEU A 219 25.77 -2.66 9.92
C LEU A 219 26.85 -1.83 9.23
N ARG A 220 27.96 -1.63 9.93
CA ARG A 220 29.10 -0.86 9.43
C ARG A 220 29.59 -1.31 8.06
N ASP A 221 29.47 -2.61 7.76
CA ASP A 221 29.82 -3.22 6.49
C ASP A 221 28.55 -3.59 5.72
N PHE A 222 28.53 -3.33 4.41
CA PHE A 222 27.44 -3.71 3.52
C PHE A 222 27.95 -4.05 2.12
N ARG A 223 27.14 -4.79 1.37
CA ARG A 223 27.38 -5.12 -0.03
C ARG A 223 26.40 -4.39 -0.93
N THR A 224 26.88 -3.75 -1.98
CA THR A 224 26.04 -3.07 -2.97
C THR A 224 25.30 -4.11 -3.85
N PRO A 225 24.11 -3.77 -4.38
CA PRO A 225 23.49 -4.58 -5.42
C PRO A 225 24.41 -4.78 -6.63
N GLU A 226 24.26 -5.89 -7.34
CA GLU A 226 25.15 -6.27 -8.46
C GLU A 226 25.16 -5.23 -9.61
N THR A 227 24.06 -4.52 -9.82
CA THR A 227 23.92 -3.50 -10.89
C THR A 227 24.14 -2.06 -10.38
N ALA A 228 24.48 -1.88 -9.11
CA ALA A 228 24.67 -0.55 -8.54
C ALA A 228 25.91 0.14 -9.15
N VAL A 229 25.73 1.38 -9.58
CA VAL A 229 26.81 2.27 -10.06
C VAL A 229 26.91 3.50 -9.19
N TRP A 230 25.79 3.93 -8.60
CA TRP A 230 25.76 5.06 -7.67
C TRP A 230 25.10 4.66 -6.35
N LEU A 231 25.50 5.36 -5.30
CA LEU A 231 24.92 5.27 -3.97
C LEU A 231 24.58 6.69 -3.51
N ARG A 232 23.46 6.85 -2.80
CA ARG A 232 23.17 8.05 -2.00
C ARG A 232 22.73 7.64 -0.61
N LEU A 233 23.10 8.44 0.38
CA LEU A 233 22.79 8.18 1.77
C LEU A 233 21.65 9.11 2.20
N LEU A 234 20.50 8.54 2.53
CA LEU A 234 19.33 9.32 2.97
C LEU A 234 19.31 9.40 4.49
N TYR A 235 19.39 10.61 5.02
CA TYR A 235 19.22 10.92 6.43
C TYR A 235 17.86 11.56 6.62
N GLN A 236 17.08 11.04 7.55
CA GLN A 236 15.80 11.62 7.96
C GLN A 236 15.61 11.43 9.46
N THR A 237 14.74 12.25 10.05
CA THR A 237 14.31 12.07 11.44
C THR A 237 13.53 10.78 11.62
N SER A 238 13.29 10.40 12.88
CA SER A 238 12.45 9.25 13.24
C SER A 238 11.39 9.70 14.25
N PHE A 239 10.29 8.97 14.37
CA PHE A 239 9.27 9.11 15.43
C PHE A 239 8.92 10.53 15.92
N ASP A 240 7.90 11.15 15.31
CA ASP A 240 7.49 12.54 15.58
C ASP A 240 6.99 12.75 17.02
N HIS A 241 6.48 11.72 17.71
CA HIS A 241 5.97 11.82 19.08
C HIS A 241 7.07 11.74 20.15
N ILE A 242 8.33 11.46 19.77
CA ILE A 242 9.43 11.31 20.71
C ILE A 242 10.45 12.45 20.46
N PRO A 243 10.57 13.44 21.38
CA PRO A 243 11.40 14.63 21.16
C PRO A 243 12.84 14.36 20.72
N VAL A 244 13.49 13.32 21.27
CA VAL A 244 14.89 12.98 20.92
C VAL A 244 15.06 12.49 19.48
N TYR A 245 14.01 12.01 18.82
CA TYR A 245 14.05 11.53 17.44
C TYR A 245 13.57 12.57 16.41
N ARG A 246 13.02 13.69 16.87
CA ARG A 246 12.62 14.84 16.03
C ARG A 246 13.80 15.57 15.40
N THR A 247 15.04 15.27 15.79
CA THR A 247 16.23 15.83 15.14
C THR A 247 17.26 14.74 14.88
N ARG A 248 18.13 14.97 13.90
CA ARG A 248 19.26 14.09 13.62
C ARG A 248 20.47 14.91 13.20
N THR A 249 21.53 14.83 13.99
CA THR A 249 22.79 15.54 13.72
C THR A 249 23.75 14.66 12.95
N ILE A 250 24.28 15.20 11.85
CA ILE A 250 25.26 14.58 10.97
C ILE A 250 26.59 15.29 11.19
N THR A 251 27.50 14.63 11.91
CA THR A 251 28.81 15.19 12.28
C THR A 251 29.91 14.84 11.30
N SER A 252 29.86 13.62 10.76
CA SER A 252 30.77 13.13 9.73
C SER A 252 30.20 11.90 9.04
N VAL A 253 30.59 11.68 7.79
CA VAL A 253 30.28 10.45 7.06
C VAL A 253 31.51 10.07 6.23
N GLY A 254 32.01 8.87 6.46
CA GLY A 254 33.11 8.30 5.70
C GLY A 254 32.77 6.89 5.25
N LEU A 255 33.11 6.58 4.01
CA LEU A 255 32.83 5.30 3.39
C LEU A 255 34.12 4.80 2.71
N GLN A 256 34.47 3.54 2.91
CA GLN A 256 35.66 2.92 2.35
C GLN A 256 35.31 1.59 1.71
N ARG A 257 35.98 1.24 0.62
CA ARG A 257 35.82 -0.06 -0.04
C ARG A 257 36.68 -1.09 0.67
N VAL A 258 36.10 -2.25 1.01
CA VAL A 258 36.75 -3.26 1.87
C VAL A 258 37.53 -4.32 1.08
N GLU A 259 37.13 -4.60 -0.17
CA GLU A 259 37.77 -5.65 -1.00
C GLU A 259 38.07 -5.18 -2.43
N GLU A 260 39.26 -5.55 -2.92
CA GLU A 260 39.67 -5.43 -4.32
C GLU A 260 39.11 -6.61 -5.14
N GLY A 261 37.86 -6.49 -5.58
CA GLY A 261 37.30 -7.30 -6.66
C GLY A 261 37.19 -6.50 -7.96
N GLN A 262 37.32 -7.13 -9.12
CA GLN A 262 36.97 -6.46 -10.37
C GLN A 262 35.50 -6.05 -10.32
N ALA A 263 35.24 -4.74 -10.35
CA ALA A 263 33.91 -4.21 -10.56
C ALA A 263 33.42 -4.71 -11.92
N ALA A 264 32.18 -5.20 -12.00
CA ALA A 264 31.55 -5.40 -13.29
C ALA A 264 31.50 -4.03 -13.99
N ALA A 265 32.13 -3.92 -15.15
CA ALA A 265 31.98 -2.71 -15.96
C ALA A 265 30.49 -2.58 -16.31
N PRO A 266 29.88 -1.40 -16.15
CA PRO A 266 28.50 -1.20 -16.59
C PRO A 266 28.40 -1.57 -18.07
N ALA A 267 27.42 -2.40 -18.42
CA ALA A 267 27.20 -2.78 -19.80
C ALA A 267 26.76 -1.53 -20.58
N ASP A 268 27.51 -1.16 -21.61
CA ASP A 268 27.17 -0.01 -22.45
C ASP A 268 25.96 -0.38 -23.31
N ALA A 269 24.79 0.14 -22.94
CA ALA A 269 23.57 -0.13 -23.67
C ALA A 269 23.50 0.76 -24.92
N PRO A 270 23.01 0.24 -26.06
CA PRO A 270 22.84 1.06 -27.26
C PRO A 270 21.95 2.28 -26.98
N VAL A 271 22.26 3.40 -27.61
CA VAL A 271 21.51 4.66 -27.39
C VAL A 271 20.22 4.65 -28.21
N PHE A 272 19.11 5.07 -27.58
CA PHE A 272 17.85 5.30 -28.26
C PHE A 272 17.97 6.56 -29.16
N PRO A 273 17.39 6.59 -30.37
CA PRO A 273 17.47 7.74 -31.28
C PRO A 273 16.59 8.93 -30.83
N GLY A 274 16.83 9.44 -29.63
CA GLY A 274 16.14 10.56 -29.02
C GLY A 274 16.81 11.00 -27.73
N GLU A 275 16.22 11.96 -27.03
CA GLU A 275 16.71 12.49 -25.76
C GLU A 275 15.56 13.01 -24.89
N ILE A 276 15.73 12.95 -23.57
CA ILE A 276 14.88 13.64 -22.60
C ILE A 276 15.57 14.95 -22.23
N VAL A 277 14.79 16.02 -22.21
CA VAL A 277 15.22 17.36 -21.82
C VAL A 277 14.44 17.78 -20.58
N LEU A 278 15.16 17.96 -19.47
CA LEU A 278 14.62 18.40 -18.18
C LEU A 278 15.55 19.45 -17.60
N ALA A 279 15.01 20.56 -17.09
CA ALA A 279 15.88 21.59 -16.52
C ALA A 279 16.51 21.18 -15.19
N SER A 280 17.72 21.65 -14.93
CA SER A 280 18.50 21.32 -13.73
C SER A 280 17.88 21.78 -12.40
N ASN A 281 17.08 22.86 -12.40
CA ASN A 281 16.35 23.35 -11.22
C ASN A 281 14.90 22.85 -11.16
N CYS A 282 14.66 21.60 -11.53
CA CYS A 282 13.34 20.97 -11.44
C CYS A 282 13.00 20.53 -10.01
N ASP A 283 11.71 20.29 -9.73
CA ASP A 283 11.31 19.59 -8.51
C ASP A 283 11.85 18.14 -8.55
N PRO A 284 12.32 17.55 -7.43
CA PRO A 284 12.81 16.17 -7.41
C PRO A 284 11.84 15.13 -8.01
N ARG A 285 10.52 15.37 -7.92
CA ARG A 285 9.50 14.50 -8.52
C ARG A 285 9.47 14.57 -10.04
N GLU A 286 9.84 15.71 -10.64
CA GLU A 286 9.99 15.82 -12.09
C GLU A 286 11.22 15.05 -12.58
N ALA A 287 12.33 15.11 -11.83
CA ALA A 287 13.50 14.29 -12.10
C ALA A 287 13.17 12.80 -11.99
N TYR A 288 12.41 12.39 -10.97
CA TYR A 288 11.92 11.02 -10.83
C TYR A 288 11.04 10.60 -12.02
N ALA A 289 10.12 11.46 -12.47
CA ALA A 289 9.29 11.19 -13.65
C ALA A 289 10.14 11.02 -14.94
N ALA A 290 11.16 11.85 -15.13
CA ALA A 290 12.08 11.70 -16.27
C ALA A 290 12.87 10.38 -16.22
N ARG A 291 13.25 9.93 -15.02
CA ARG A 291 13.91 8.63 -14.83
C ARG A 291 12.96 7.46 -15.07
N GLU A 292 11.69 7.55 -14.69
CA GLU A 292 10.70 6.54 -15.07
C GLU A 292 10.56 6.42 -16.59
N LEU A 293 10.51 7.53 -17.33
CA LEU A 293 10.49 7.51 -18.80
C LEU A 293 11.75 6.83 -19.36
N GLN A 294 12.92 7.23 -18.87
CA GLN A 294 14.21 6.67 -19.29
C GLN A 294 14.29 5.16 -19.02
N HIS A 295 13.93 4.75 -17.80
CA HIS A 295 13.97 3.37 -17.33
C HIS A 295 13.04 2.49 -18.14
N TRP A 296 11.77 2.88 -18.32
CA TRP A 296 10.82 2.03 -19.04
C TRP A 296 11.08 2.00 -20.55
N VAL A 297 11.59 3.07 -21.16
CA VAL A 297 12.09 3.02 -22.55
C VAL A 297 13.27 2.05 -22.64
N HIS A 298 14.23 2.12 -21.72
CA HIS A 298 15.36 1.19 -21.68
C HIS A 298 14.90 -0.26 -21.52
N GLU A 299 14.01 -0.52 -20.57
CA GLU A 299 13.45 -1.85 -20.36
C GLU A 299 12.71 -2.35 -21.60
N ILE A 300 11.90 -1.53 -22.25
CA ILE A 300 11.12 -1.98 -23.42
C ILE A 300 12.02 -2.21 -24.63
N THR A 301 12.96 -1.29 -24.92
CA THR A 301 13.70 -1.31 -26.18
C THR A 301 15.10 -1.91 -26.08
N GLY A 302 15.61 -2.11 -24.88
CA GLY A 302 17.03 -2.41 -24.62
C GLY A 302 17.97 -1.24 -24.97
N LYS A 303 17.43 -0.03 -25.14
CA LYS A 303 18.19 1.15 -25.58
C LYS A 303 18.04 2.29 -24.58
N ARG A 304 19.16 2.89 -24.20
CA ARG A 304 19.20 3.98 -23.22
C ARG A 304 18.78 5.31 -23.86
N LEU A 305 17.82 6.00 -23.26
CA LEU A 305 17.42 7.34 -23.68
C LEU A 305 18.22 8.39 -22.86
N PRO A 306 19.10 9.21 -23.46
CA PRO A 306 19.90 10.20 -22.73
C PRO A 306 19.03 11.25 -22.04
N LEU A 307 19.36 11.62 -20.80
CA LEU A 307 18.71 12.70 -20.05
C LEU A 307 19.64 13.93 -19.95
N LEU A 308 19.22 15.03 -20.56
CA LEU A 308 19.99 16.27 -20.71
C LEU A 308 19.33 17.45 -19.99
N ALA A 309 20.16 18.37 -19.48
CA ALA A 309 19.74 19.63 -18.86
C ALA A 309 19.29 20.68 -19.90
N ALA A 310 19.75 20.52 -21.14
CA ALA A 310 19.44 21.37 -22.28
C ALA A 310 19.35 20.50 -23.54
N PRO A 311 18.52 20.87 -24.53
CA PRO A 311 18.41 20.10 -25.77
C PRO A 311 19.74 20.09 -26.52
N SER A 312 20.09 18.94 -27.11
CA SER A 312 21.25 18.86 -28.00
C SER A 312 20.95 19.50 -29.36
N ALA A 313 22.01 19.80 -30.12
CA ALA A 313 21.89 20.30 -31.49
C ALA A 313 21.51 19.22 -32.53
N ARG A 314 21.39 17.94 -32.10
CA ARG A 314 21.12 16.81 -33.00
C ARG A 314 19.68 16.87 -33.53
N ASP A 315 19.45 16.44 -34.78
CA ASP A 315 18.10 16.26 -35.32
C ASP A 315 17.57 14.86 -34.94
N ASN A 316 17.02 14.76 -33.74
CA ASN A 316 16.47 13.55 -33.12
C ASN A 316 15.14 13.84 -32.42
N LEU A 317 14.46 12.80 -31.95
CA LEU A 317 13.27 12.93 -31.11
C LEU A 317 13.64 13.55 -29.76
N LYS A 318 12.94 14.59 -29.32
CA LYS A 318 13.16 15.27 -28.04
C LYS A 318 11.91 15.19 -27.17
N PHE A 319 12.06 14.70 -25.94
CA PHE A 319 11.03 14.73 -24.92
C PHE A 319 11.30 15.89 -23.98
N PHE A 320 10.51 16.96 -24.07
CA PHE A 320 10.60 18.11 -23.16
C PHE A 320 9.69 17.89 -21.95
N LEU A 321 10.27 17.78 -20.76
CA LEU A 321 9.56 17.45 -19.53
C LEU A 321 9.45 18.65 -18.59
N GLY A 322 8.23 18.92 -18.12
CA GLY A 322 7.91 19.98 -17.17
C GLY A 322 7.30 21.23 -17.82
N ALA A 323 6.49 21.97 -17.03
CA ALA A 323 5.69 23.11 -17.52
C ALA A 323 6.51 24.24 -18.15
N ARG A 324 7.78 24.37 -17.77
CA ARG A 324 8.68 25.42 -18.32
C ARG A 324 8.91 25.32 -19.83
N TRP A 325 8.76 24.13 -20.42
CA TRP A 325 8.91 23.93 -21.85
C TRP A 325 7.58 24.06 -22.61
N ALA A 326 6.48 24.27 -21.88
CA ALA A 326 5.13 24.24 -22.40
C ALA A 326 4.50 25.65 -22.48
N THR A 327 5.33 26.70 -22.61
CA THR A 327 4.86 28.10 -22.63
C THR A 327 3.88 28.39 -23.76
N ASP A 328 3.96 27.64 -24.86
CA ASP A 328 3.07 27.79 -26.01
C ASP A 328 1.70 27.12 -25.81
N TYR A 329 1.48 26.43 -24.68
CA TYR A 329 0.27 25.67 -24.37
C TYR A 329 -0.49 26.24 -23.17
N GLU A 330 -0.74 27.55 -23.17
CA GLU A 330 -1.41 28.26 -22.07
C GLU A 330 -2.79 27.67 -21.73
N ASP A 331 -3.57 27.25 -22.73
CA ASP A 331 -4.88 26.63 -22.52
C ASP A 331 -4.80 25.29 -21.80
N ASP A 332 -3.75 24.50 -22.04
CA ASP A 332 -3.51 23.26 -21.31
C ASP A 332 -3.06 23.56 -19.88
N LEU A 333 -2.16 24.52 -19.68
CA LEU A 333 -1.75 24.94 -18.33
C LEU A 333 -2.93 25.44 -17.49
N LYS A 334 -3.84 26.23 -18.09
CA LYS A 334 -5.11 26.64 -17.46
C LYS A 334 -6.00 25.46 -17.12
N PHE A 335 -6.16 24.50 -18.05
CA PHE A 335 -6.93 23.29 -17.81
C PHE A 335 -6.35 22.44 -16.67
N LEU A 336 -5.03 22.45 -16.47
CA LEU A 336 -4.34 21.65 -15.47
C LEU A 336 -4.19 22.33 -14.09
N ALA A 337 -4.42 23.65 -14.01
CA ALA A 337 -4.22 24.43 -12.79
C ALA A 337 -4.92 23.83 -11.55
N GLY A 338 -4.19 23.76 -10.43
CA GLY A 338 -4.71 23.22 -9.16
C GLY A 338 -5.01 21.72 -9.18
N SER A 339 -4.40 20.94 -10.08
CA SER A 339 -4.60 19.48 -10.14
C SER A 339 -3.32 18.72 -10.44
N ASP A 340 -3.38 17.40 -10.22
CA ASP A 340 -2.34 16.45 -10.63
C ASP A 340 -2.47 16.03 -12.11
N GLY A 341 -3.25 16.76 -12.90
CA GLY A 341 -3.42 16.47 -14.32
C GLY A 341 -2.16 16.69 -15.15
N TYR A 342 -2.16 16.21 -16.38
CA TYR A 342 -1.04 16.33 -17.31
C TYR A 342 -1.52 16.57 -18.75
N ALA A 343 -0.61 17.05 -19.58
CA ALA A 343 -0.78 17.15 -21.02
C ALA A 343 0.46 16.63 -21.76
N VAL A 344 0.19 16.04 -22.92
CA VAL A 344 1.18 15.59 -23.90
C VAL A 344 0.87 16.26 -25.23
N ARG A 345 1.87 16.89 -25.85
CA ARG A 345 1.75 17.57 -27.14
C ARG A 345 2.92 17.20 -28.04
N ARG A 346 2.65 16.99 -29.33
CA ARG A 346 3.69 16.71 -30.32
C ARG A 346 3.77 17.83 -31.35
N GLN A 347 4.98 18.33 -31.58
CA GLN A 347 5.31 19.23 -32.68
C GLN A 347 6.51 18.65 -33.44
N GLY A 348 6.25 17.97 -34.55
CA GLY A 348 7.29 17.30 -35.34
C GLY A 348 8.06 16.25 -34.52
N ASN A 349 9.35 16.50 -34.30
CA ASN A 349 10.25 15.66 -33.49
C ASN A 349 10.33 16.10 -32.01
N ALA A 350 9.51 17.05 -31.57
CA ALA A 350 9.40 17.43 -30.16
C ALA A 350 8.11 16.87 -29.56
N ILE A 351 8.22 16.20 -28.42
CA ILE A 351 7.09 15.78 -27.58
C ILE A 351 7.23 16.48 -26.24
N TYR A 352 6.23 17.27 -25.86
CA TYR A 352 6.16 18.00 -24.60
C TYR A 352 5.28 17.22 -23.64
N LEU A 353 5.79 16.89 -22.46
CA LEU A 353 5.05 16.28 -21.36
C LEU A 353 5.10 17.23 -20.17
N PHE A 354 3.96 17.73 -19.74
CA PHE A 354 3.92 18.75 -18.70
C PHE A 354 2.67 18.65 -17.81
N SER A 355 2.79 19.23 -16.63
CA SER A 355 1.76 19.29 -15.58
C SER A 355 1.87 20.64 -14.86
N ALA A 356 0.76 21.15 -14.33
CA ALA A 356 0.79 22.34 -13.47
C ALA A 356 1.39 22.06 -12.08
N HIS A 357 1.33 20.81 -11.62
CA HIS A 357 1.88 20.37 -10.34
C HIS A 357 2.94 19.25 -10.56
N PRO A 358 4.13 19.28 -9.93
CA PRO A 358 5.22 18.35 -10.21
C PRO A 358 4.84 16.86 -10.22
N ARG A 359 4.04 16.40 -9.25
CA ARG A 359 3.62 14.98 -9.19
C ARG A 359 2.74 14.55 -10.37
N GLY A 360 2.01 15.48 -11.00
CA GLY A 360 1.21 15.18 -12.19
C GLY A 360 2.07 14.81 -13.40
N LEU A 361 3.33 15.25 -13.46
CA LEU A 361 4.25 14.85 -14.53
C LEU A 361 4.57 13.35 -14.48
N LEU A 362 4.74 12.78 -13.28
CA LEU A 362 4.91 11.34 -13.09
C LEU A 362 3.71 10.57 -13.67
N PHE A 363 2.49 10.99 -13.33
CA PHE A 363 1.27 10.37 -13.83
C PHE A 363 1.17 10.48 -15.36
N GLY A 364 1.57 11.63 -15.92
CA GLY A 364 1.61 11.85 -17.37
C GLY A 364 2.62 10.97 -18.09
N VAL A 365 3.82 10.77 -17.52
CA VAL A 365 4.83 9.84 -18.05
C VAL A 365 4.30 8.41 -18.05
N CYS A 366 3.71 7.96 -16.94
CA CYS A 366 3.15 6.60 -16.85
C CYS A 366 1.99 6.40 -17.84
N ALA A 367 1.09 7.37 -17.97
CA ALA A 367 0.01 7.31 -18.95
C ALA A 367 0.51 7.35 -20.40
N PHE A 368 1.56 8.13 -20.69
CA PHE A 368 2.19 8.18 -22.00
C PHE A 368 2.80 6.83 -22.40
N LEU A 369 3.47 6.15 -21.45
CA LEU A 369 3.97 4.79 -21.63
C LEU A 369 2.83 3.79 -21.85
N GLU A 370 1.78 3.81 -21.02
CA GLU A 370 0.62 2.91 -21.15
C GLU A 370 -0.13 3.06 -22.47
N LYS A 371 -0.15 4.27 -23.06
CA LYS A 371 -0.83 4.59 -24.32
C LYS A 371 -0.04 4.20 -25.57
N ASN A 372 1.28 4.12 -25.48
CA ASN A 372 2.15 3.83 -26.62
C ASN A 372 2.80 2.43 -26.56
N THR A 373 2.54 1.68 -25.48
CA THR A 373 3.08 0.33 -25.26
C THR A 373 2.01 -0.57 -24.63
N ASP A 374 2.33 -1.86 -24.45
CA ASP A 374 1.49 -2.80 -23.72
C ASP A 374 1.81 -2.87 -22.23
N ILE A 375 2.62 -1.94 -21.70
CA ILE A 375 3.02 -1.96 -20.29
C ILE A 375 1.82 -1.86 -19.35
N ILE A 376 1.90 -2.57 -18.24
CA ILE A 376 1.00 -2.47 -17.10
C ILE A 376 1.79 -2.69 -15.80
N TRP A 377 1.38 -1.99 -14.73
CA TRP A 377 1.87 -2.20 -13.37
C TRP A 377 0.80 -2.91 -12.53
N PRO A 378 0.78 -4.27 -12.52
CA PRO A 378 -0.37 -5.03 -12.04
C PRO A 378 -0.48 -5.10 -10.51
N ARG A 379 0.64 -4.97 -9.77
CA ARG A 379 0.71 -5.01 -8.29
C ARG A 379 2.10 -4.58 -7.77
N PRO A 380 2.26 -4.21 -6.48
CA PRO A 380 3.51 -3.69 -5.91
C PRO A 380 4.52 -4.79 -5.50
N HIS A 381 4.98 -5.62 -6.43
CA HIS A 381 5.99 -6.66 -6.17
C HIS A 381 7.22 -6.47 -7.04
N ALA A 382 8.44 -6.51 -6.47
CA ALA A 382 9.67 -6.27 -7.22
C ALA A 382 9.85 -7.20 -8.44
N ASP A 383 9.67 -8.52 -8.28
CA ASP A 383 9.90 -9.51 -9.35
C ASP A 383 8.98 -9.38 -10.57
N PHE A 384 7.82 -8.74 -10.42
CA PHE A 384 6.82 -8.61 -11.49
C PHE A 384 6.06 -7.28 -11.38
N ALA A 385 6.80 -6.21 -11.03
CA ALA A 385 6.27 -4.86 -10.83
C ALA A 385 5.61 -4.31 -12.10
N ALA A 386 6.09 -4.75 -13.27
CA ALA A 386 5.52 -4.43 -14.57
C ALA A 386 5.56 -5.62 -15.54
N ILE A 387 4.59 -5.65 -16.45
CA ILE A 387 4.49 -6.61 -17.55
C ILE A 387 4.44 -5.82 -18.86
N PHE A 388 5.28 -6.19 -19.83
CA PHE A 388 5.45 -5.49 -21.10
C PHE A 388 6.18 -6.37 -22.14
N SER A 389 6.00 -6.05 -23.42
CA SER A 389 6.74 -6.64 -24.55
C SER A 389 8.09 -5.95 -24.77
N LYS A 390 9.14 -6.71 -25.04
CA LYS A 390 10.42 -6.16 -25.52
C LYS A 390 10.27 -5.79 -27.00
N THR A 391 10.49 -4.52 -27.35
CA THR A 391 10.34 -3.98 -28.70
C THR A 391 11.51 -3.04 -29.04
N PRO A 392 12.45 -3.41 -29.92
CA PRO A 392 13.68 -2.62 -30.16
C PRO A 392 13.44 -1.26 -30.84
N ASN A 393 12.28 -1.11 -31.52
CA ASN A 393 11.87 0.12 -32.17
C ASN A 393 10.53 0.55 -31.57
N LEU A 394 10.54 1.63 -30.80
CA LEU A 394 9.35 2.17 -30.14
C LEU A 394 8.87 3.43 -30.85
N GLU A 395 7.59 3.45 -31.19
CA GLU A 395 6.91 4.59 -31.80
C GLU A 395 5.96 5.25 -30.79
N PHE A 396 5.66 6.53 -31.00
CA PHE A 396 4.78 7.32 -30.13
C PHE A 396 3.60 7.92 -30.92
N PRO A 397 2.65 7.10 -31.40
CA PRO A 397 1.48 7.57 -32.14
C PRO A 397 0.48 8.32 -31.26
N GLN A 398 0.38 7.99 -29.97
CA GLN A 398 -0.46 8.68 -29.00
C GLN A 398 0.37 9.71 -28.23
N ALA A 399 0.60 10.88 -28.84
CA ALA A 399 1.41 11.97 -28.28
C ALA A 399 0.71 13.33 -28.32
N ASP A 400 -0.62 13.35 -28.41
CA ASP A 400 -1.45 14.55 -28.34
C ASP A 400 -2.72 14.27 -27.53
N PHE A 401 -2.67 14.52 -26.22
CA PHE A 401 -3.80 14.37 -25.30
C PHE A 401 -3.55 15.14 -24.00
N ARG A 402 -4.62 15.37 -23.23
CA ARG A 402 -4.53 15.89 -21.86
C ARG A 402 -5.52 15.15 -20.96
N SER A 403 -5.23 15.09 -19.67
CA SER A 403 -6.12 14.48 -18.68
C SER A 403 -6.03 15.19 -17.35
N ARG A 404 -7.16 15.27 -16.64
CA ARG A 404 -7.26 15.82 -15.28
C ARG A 404 -8.00 14.81 -14.41
N PRO A 405 -7.50 14.48 -13.20
CA PRO A 405 -8.18 13.53 -12.32
C PRO A 405 -9.50 14.10 -11.79
N ALA A 406 -10.48 13.22 -11.57
CA ALA A 406 -11.77 13.58 -10.99
C ALA A 406 -11.67 13.94 -9.50
N PHE A 407 -10.78 13.26 -8.75
CA PHE A 407 -10.55 13.52 -7.32
C PHE A 407 -9.16 14.12 -7.09
N ALA A 408 -9.07 15.10 -6.19
CA ALA A 408 -7.79 15.68 -5.78
C ALA A 408 -6.95 14.66 -4.99
N ILE A 409 -7.59 13.86 -4.14
CA ILE A 409 -6.96 12.80 -3.35
C ILE A 409 -7.55 11.45 -3.74
N ARG A 410 -6.66 10.52 -4.10
CA ARG A 410 -6.92 9.18 -4.63
C ARG A 410 -6.13 8.21 -3.78
N GLU A 411 -6.74 7.84 -2.65
CA GLU A 411 -6.11 7.06 -1.60
C GLU A 411 -6.49 5.58 -1.72
N LEU A 412 -5.47 4.75 -1.93
CA LEU A 412 -5.53 3.31 -1.71
C LEU A 412 -4.67 3.02 -0.48
N ASN A 413 -5.34 2.80 0.66
CA ASN A 413 -4.70 2.72 1.96
C ASN A 413 -4.50 1.25 2.37
N PHE A 414 -3.24 0.80 2.36
CA PHE A 414 -2.83 -0.53 2.77
C PHE A 414 -2.57 -0.56 4.29
N LEU A 415 -3.60 -0.89 5.08
CA LEU A 415 -3.55 -0.82 6.54
C LEU A 415 -2.60 -1.87 7.18
N GLY A 416 -2.21 -1.61 8.44
CA GLY A 416 -1.93 -2.68 9.41
C GLY A 416 -0.56 -3.35 9.36
N GLY A 417 0.45 -2.70 8.79
CA GLY A 417 1.82 -3.26 8.75
C GLY A 417 2.25 -3.69 7.35
N ASP A 418 1.91 -2.89 6.34
CA ASP A 418 2.60 -2.91 5.06
C ASP A 418 4.12 -2.90 5.32
N ARG A 419 4.78 -3.98 4.89
CA ARG A 419 6.21 -4.21 5.10
C ARG A 419 7.05 -3.53 4.01
N THR A 420 6.41 -3.09 2.92
CA THR A 420 7.03 -2.52 1.73
C THR A 420 6.29 -1.23 1.28
N PRO A 421 6.07 -0.25 2.18
CA PRO A 421 5.24 0.91 1.90
C PRO A 421 5.78 1.82 0.78
N GLU A 422 7.09 1.79 0.52
CA GLU A 422 7.70 2.46 -0.64
C GLU A 422 7.24 1.81 -1.96
N GLN A 423 7.26 0.48 -2.06
CA GLN A 423 6.84 -0.25 -3.26
C GLN A 423 5.34 -0.10 -3.53
N SER A 424 4.52 -0.17 -2.46
CA SER A 424 3.09 0.10 -2.53
C SER A 424 2.78 1.51 -3.06
N GLN A 425 3.56 2.51 -2.63
CA GLN A 425 3.41 3.88 -3.13
C GLN A 425 3.89 4.04 -4.58
N GLU A 426 5.00 3.40 -4.97
CA GLU A 426 5.46 3.40 -6.37
C GLU A 426 4.39 2.84 -7.32
N TRP A 427 3.77 1.71 -6.95
CA TRP A 427 2.65 1.16 -7.70
C TRP A 427 1.45 2.12 -7.74
N SER A 428 1.13 2.77 -6.61
CA SER A 428 0.05 3.76 -6.54
C SER A 428 0.32 4.91 -7.50
N GLY A 429 1.52 5.48 -7.47
CA GLY A 429 1.92 6.59 -8.33
C GLY A 429 1.90 6.22 -9.82
N ARG A 430 2.41 5.05 -10.19
CA ARG A 430 2.37 4.55 -11.58
C ARG A 430 0.94 4.35 -12.10
N ASN A 431 -0.01 4.11 -11.22
CA ASN A 431 -1.43 3.98 -11.55
C ASN A 431 -2.25 5.26 -11.31
N GLY A 432 -1.60 6.38 -11.04
CA GLY A 432 -2.24 7.69 -10.90
C GLY A 432 -2.83 8.00 -9.52
N ALA A 433 -2.69 7.11 -8.55
CA ALA A 433 -3.10 7.33 -7.15
C ALA A 433 -2.03 8.13 -6.38
N ASN A 434 -2.43 8.82 -5.32
CA ASN A 434 -1.57 9.76 -4.57
C ASN A 434 -1.73 9.61 -3.04
N THR A 435 -1.82 8.36 -2.57
CA THR A 435 -1.99 7.97 -1.17
C THR A 435 -1.18 8.85 -0.20
N PRO A 436 -1.83 9.51 0.76
CA PRO A 436 -1.17 10.47 1.65
C PRO A 436 -0.01 9.88 2.47
N LEU A 437 0.99 10.73 2.70
CA LEU A 437 2.03 10.47 3.67
C LEU A 437 1.43 10.39 5.08
N ARG A 438 2.01 9.53 5.93
CA ARG A 438 1.74 9.55 7.37
C ARG A 438 2.97 10.12 8.06
N LEU A 439 2.89 11.38 8.48
CA LEU A 439 3.87 11.99 9.37
C LEU A 439 3.77 11.27 10.73
N GLY A 440 4.90 10.90 11.33
CA GLY A 440 4.93 10.02 12.51
C GLY A 440 6.19 9.16 12.63
N ARG A 441 6.96 9.04 11.54
CA ARG A 441 8.29 8.39 11.51
C ARG A 441 9.33 9.26 10.79
N GLY A 442 9.18 10.59 10.85
CA GLY A 442 9.90 11.52 9.98
C GLY A 442 9.27 11.65 8.59
N PHE A 443 9.89 12.48 7.74
CA PHE A 443 9.40 12.74 6.39
C PHE A 443 9.63 11.54 5.46
N PRO A 444 8.59 10.90 4.91
CA PRO A 444 8.74 9.71 4.07
C PRO A 444 9.15 10.08 2.64
N TYR A 445 10.42 10.46 2.45
CA TYR A 445 10.94 11.02 1.19
C TYR A 445 10.64 10.17 -0.05
N LEU A 446 10.87 8.85 0.01
CA LEU A 446 10.69 7.96 -1.15
C LEU A 446 9.23 7.87 -1.60
N ARG A 447 8.28 7.91 -0.64
CA ARG A 447 6.84 7.90 -0.95
C ARG A 447 6.39 9.24 -1.52
N TRP A 448 6.93 10.35 -1.01
CA TRP A 448 6.68 11.68 -1.54
C TRP A 448 7.19 11.81 -2.98
N LEU A 449 8.38 11.26 -3.25
CA LEU A 449 9.00 11.23 -4.57
C LEU A 449 8.14 10.49 -5.60
N SER A 450 7.52 9.38 -5.21
CA SER A 450 6.62 8.56 -6.04
C SER A 450 5.16 9.03 -6.03
N GLY A 451 4.90 10.29 -5.70
CA GLY A 451 3.63 10.95 -5.96
C GLY A 451 2.64 11.02 -4.81
N ALA A 452 3.04 10.65 -3.58
CA ALA A 452 2.19 10.83 -2.40
C ALA A 452 1.91 12.31 -2.09
N THR A 453 0.70 12.59 -1.59
CA THR A 453 0.30 13.91 -1.07
C THR A 453 0.80 14.12 0.36
N ILE A 454 1.01 15.38 0.77
CA ILE A 454 1.37 15.70 2.15
C ILE A 454 0.07 15.97 2.93
N GLY A 455 -0.47 14.92 3.55
CA GLY A 455 -1.52 15.04 4.56
C GLY A 455 -0.93 14.98 5.97
N ALA A 456 -1.51 15.71 6.91
CA ALA A 456 -1.17 15.58 8.32
C ALA A 456 -2.40 15.25 9.17
N GLY A 457 -2.19 14.78 10.39
CA GLY A 457 -3.21 13.99 11.07
C GLY A 457 -3.34 12.59 10.43
N GLY A 458 -4.35 11.82 10.82
CA GLY A 458 -4.50 10.42 10.37
C GLY A 458 -4.71 9.44 11.52
N GLY A 459 -4.55 9.90 12.76
CA GLY A 459 -5.12 9.22 13.90
C GLY A 459 -6.52 9.70 14.21
N TYR A 460 -7.05 9.11 15.27
CA TYR A 460 -8.35 9.46 15.80
C TYR A 460 -8.27 10.77 16.57
N ILE A 461 -9.42 11.32 16.94
CA ILE A 461 -9.58 12.63 17.58
C ILE A 461 -8.69 12.84 18.82
N TRP A 462 -8.24 11.77 19.47
CA TRP A 462 -7.24 11.83 20.54
C TRP A 462 -5.86 12.35 20.08
N ASN A 463 -5.45 12.19 18.82
CA ASN A 463 -4.21 12.77 18.30
C ASN A 463 -4.21 14.30 18.42
N PHE A 464 -5.40 14.90 18.47
CA PHE A 464 -5.60 16.34 18.61
C PHE A 464 -5.87 16.73 20.06
N LEU A 465 -6.54 15.89 20.85
CA LEU A 465 -6.83 16.20 22.26
C LEU A 465 -5.66 15.89 23.21
N GLY A 466 -4.89 14.85 22.91
CA GLY A 466 -3.98 14.20 23.85
C GLY A 466 -4.70 13.30 24.87
N LEU A 467 -3.93 12.50 25.61
CA LEU A 467 -4.43 11.63 26.70
C LEU A 467 -4.03 12.09 28.11
N GLU A 468 -3.13 13.08 28.17
CA GLU A 468 -2.46 13.53 29.40
C GLU A 468 -2.95 14.90 29.89
N GLN A 469 -4.00 15.46 29.29
CA GLN A 469 -4.59 16.72 29.77
C GLN A 469 -4.99 16.61 31.25
N GLU A 470 -4.62 17.60 32.06
CA GLU A 470 -4.92 17.60 33.50
C GLU A 470 -6.43 17.66 33.77
N ASP A 471 -7.16 18.48 33.00
CA ASP A 471 -8.61 18.62 33.10
C ASP A 471 -9.34 17.40 32.52
N GLU A 472 -9.88 16.56 33.40
CA GLU A 472 -10.60 15.35 33.02
C GLU A 472 -11.93 15.60 32.31
N THR A 473 -12.48 16.82 32.42
CA THR A 473 -13.78 17.15 31.85
C THR A 473 -13.73 17.33 30.33
N LEU A 474 -12.52 17.44 29.76
CA LEU A 474 -12.23 17.37 28.32
C LEU A 474 -12.58 16.00 27.71
N TYR A 475 -12.47 14.93 28.50
CA TYR A 475 -12.74 13.55 28.07
C TYR A 475 -14.23 13.22 28.22
N PRO A 476 -14.77 12.22 27.49
CA PRO A 476 -16.20 11.95 27.49
C PRO A 476 -16.62 11.34 28.83
N LEU A 477 -17.84 11.68 29.28
CA LEU A 477 -18.53 10.94 30.33
C LEU A 477 -19.29 9.78 29.66
N VAL A 478 -18.84 8.55 29.88
CA VAL A 478 -19.48 7.33 29.36
C VAL A 478 -19.77 6.43 30.54
N ASN A 479 -21.03 6.02 30.69
CA ASN A 479 -21.49 5.17 31.80
C ASN A 479 -21.03 5.67 33.18
N GLY A 480 -21.11 6.99 33.40
CA GLY A 480 -20.75 7.64 34.67
C GLY A 480 -19.26 7.88 34.90
N ASN A 481 -18.37 7.47 34.00
CA ASN A 481 -16.93 7.62 34.15
C ASN A 481 -16.34 8.55 33.08
N ARG A 482 -15.38 9.40 33.46
CA ARG A 482 -14.55 10.16 32.51
C ARG A 482 -13.44 9.26 32.00
N LEU A 483 -13.39 9.06 30.69
CA LEU A 483 -12.59 8.01 30.11
C LEU A 483 -11.48 8.55 29.21
N ARG A 484 -10.23 8.43 29.67
CA ARG A 484 -9.01 8.71 28.90
C ARG A 484 -8.65 7.50 28.04
N ASN A 485 -8.96 7.53 26.75
CA ASN A 485 -8.67 6.43 25.83
C ASN A 485 -8.50 6.95 24.40
N MET A 486 -7.51 6.41 23.67
CA MET A 486 -7.24 6.78 22.29
C MET A 486 -8.40 6.53 21.32
N TRP A 487 -9.32 5.62 21.64
CA TRP A 487 -10.44 5.30 20.75
C TRP A 487 -11.68 6.16 21.01
N ARG A 488 -11.70 7.03 22.02
CA ARG A 488 -12.94 7.71 22.45
C ARG A 488 -13.05 9.15 21.95
N GLN A 489 -14.28 9.61 21.76
CA GLN A 489 -14.59 10.99 21.38
C GLN A 489 -14.41 11.94 22.57
N PRO A 490 -14.09 13.23 22.39
CA PRO A 490 -14.01 14.20 23.48
C PRO A 490 -15.38 14.56 24.06
N CYS A 491 -15.38 15.36 25.12
CA CYS A 491 -16.56 16.10 25.54
C CYS A 491 -16.89 17.21 24.51
N TYR A 492 -17.97 17.05 23.75
CA TYR A 492 -18.30 17.97 22.65
C TYR A 492 -18.62 19.41 23.08
N THR A 493 -19.03 19.62 24.34
CA THR A 493 -19.47 20.92 24.84
C THR A 493 -18.44 21.65 25.68
N HIS A 494 -17.36 20.97 26.06
CA HIS A 494 -16.35 21.60 26.89
C HIS A 494 -15.66 22.73 26.09
N PRO A 495 -15.63 23.98 26.61
CA PRO A 495 -15.13 25.12 25.85
C PRO A 495 -13.64 25.00 25.48
N GLY A 496 -12.86 24.24 26.25
CA GLY A 496 -11.44 23.99 25.97
C GLY A 496 -11.16 23.00 24.84
N VAL A 497 -12.09 22.08 24.50
CA VAL A 497 -11.82 21.01 23.52
C VAL A 497 -11.48 21.55 22.14
N PRO A 498 -12.29 22.45 21.52
CA PRO A 498 -11.94 23.01 20.20
C PRO A 498 -10.58 23.70 20.19
N LYS A 499 -10.23 24.43 21.26
CA LYS A 499 -8.96 25.15 21.36
C LYS A 499 -7.77 24.20 21.44
N VAL A 500 -7.81 23.20 22.32
CA VAL A 500 -6.72 22.21 22.45
C VAL A 500 -6.49 21.50 21.12
N MET A 501 -7.58 21.07 20.47
CA MET A 501 -7.50 20.41 19.17
C MET A 501 -6.95 21.33 18.07
N ALA A 502 -7.35 22.61 18.06
CA ALA A 502 -6.82 23.60 17.12
C ALA A 502 -5.33 23.86 17.36
N ASP A 503 -4.88 24.01 18.61
CA ASP A 503 -3.47 24.23 18.94
C ASP A 503 -2.60 23.04 18.48
N SER A 504 -3.05 21.78 18.69
CA SER A 504 -2.37 20.61 18.14
C SER A 504 -2.39 20.55 16.61
N ALA A 505 -3.47 21.01 15.97
CA ALA A 505 -3.54 21.12 14.52
C ALA A 505 -2.54 22.15 13.96
N ARG A 506 -2.30 23.28 14.66
CA ARG A 506 -1.26 24.26 14.28
C ARG A 506 0.13 23.62 14.31
N GLU A 507 0.47 22.87 15.36
CA GLU A 507 1.75 22.14 15.43
C GLU A 507 1.92 21.18 14.24
N MET A 508 0.84 20.49 13.83
CA MET A 508 0.86 19.60 12.66
C MET A 508 1.08 20.39 11.35
N LEU A 509 0.38 21.52 11.17
CA LEU A 509 0.50 22.37 9.98
C LEU A 509 1.90 22.95 9.81
N GLU A 510 2.56 23.26 10.93
CA GLU A 510 3.92 23.81 10.96
C GLU A 510 5.01 22.72 10.91
N SER A 511 4.63 21.44 10.93
CA SER A 511 5.58 20.33 11.10
C SER A 511 6.47 20.06 9.89
N VAL A 512 6.14 20.60 8.70
CA VAL A 512 6.95 20.44 7.48
C VAL A 512 7.16 21.80 6.82
N PRO A 513 8.07 22.64 7.34
CA PRO A 513 8.23 24.01 6.88
C PRO A 513 8.66 24.08 5.40
N GLY A 514 8.13 25.07 4.68
CA GLY A 514 8.40 25.28 3.26
C GLY A 514 7.65 24.31 2.32
N ARG A 515 6.74 23.49 2.85
CA ARG A 515 5.87 22.60 2.09
C ARG A 515 4.41 22.87 2.47
N GLU A 516 3.52 22.81 1.48
CA GLU A 516 2.09 22.87 1.73
C GLU A 516 1.60 21.54 2.31
N ILE A 517 0.95 21.58 3.47
CA ILE A 517 0.14 20.47 3.97
C ILE A 517 -1.23 20.58 3.31
N GLU A 518 -1.51 19.66 2.38
CA GLU A 518 -2.66 19.74 1.47
C GLU A 518 -4.00 19.55 2.19
N PHE A 519 -3.99 18.85 3.33
CA PHE A 519 -5.14 18.69 4.21
C PHE A 519 -4.72 18.19 5.61
N LEU A 520 -5.59 18.42 6.60
CA LEU A 520 -5.54 17.77 7.91
C LEU A 520 -6.65 16.74 8.03
N ILE A 521 -6.44 15.63 8.73
CA ILE A 521 -7.51 14.67 9.01
C ILE A 521 -7.64 14.33 10.50
N SER A 522 -8.83 14.58 11.06
CA SER A 522 -9.23 14.24 12.43
C SER A 522 -10.38 13.23 12.40
N ARG A 523 -10.07 11.95 12.69
CA ARG A 523 -11.04 10.85 12.59
C ARG A 523 -11.83 10.69 13.88
N VAL A 524 -13.15 10.48 13.81
CA VAL A 524 -13.91 10.03 15.00
C VAL A 524 -13.38 8.66 15.41
N GLY A 525 -13.21 8.46 16.72
CA GLY A 525 -12.80 7.18 17.29
C GLY A 525 -13.68 6.01 16.83
N ASP A 526 -13.08 4.83 16.62
CA ASP A 526 -13.76 3.64 16.09
C ASP A 526 -14.62 2.92 17.13
N ASN A 527 -15.67 3.60 17.61
CA ASN A 527 -16.74 3.05 18.45
C ASN A 527 -17.90 4.04 18.58
N TRP A 528 -19.03 3.51 19.05
CA TRP A 528 -20.27 4.26 19.29
C TRP A 528 -20.30 5.04 20.62
N GLU A 529 -19.23 5.05 21.40
CA GLU A 529 -19.22 5.72 22.70
C GLU A 529 -19.04 7.24 22.52
N VAL A 530 -19.94 8.01 23.12
CA VAL A 530 -20.00 9.47 23.01
C VAL A 530 -20.18 10.08 24.40
N CYS A 531 -19.81 11.34 24.59
CA CYS A 531 -20.00 12.01 25.87
C CYS A 531 -21.50 12.20 26.19
N SER A 532 -21.91 11.74 27.38
CA SER A 532 -23.28 11.85 27.90
C SER A 532 -23.36 12.71 29.17
N CYS A 533 -22.42 13.65 29.35
CA CYS A 533 -22.46 14.57 30.49
C CYS A 533 -23.70 15.48 30.44
N PRO A 534 -24.17 16.03 31.58
CA PRO A 534 -25.38 16.86 31.62
C PRO A 534 -25.40 18.00 30.59
N GLU A 535 -24.24 18.58 30.29
CA GLU A 535 -24.10 19.65 29.30
C GLU A 535 -24.23 19.13 27.84
N CYS A 536 -23.58 18.00 27.51
CA CYS A 536 -23.71 17.35 26.20
C CYS A 536 -25.12 16.84 25.94
N MET A 537 -25.91 16.60 27.00
CA MET A 537 -27.30 16.19 26.94
C MET A 537 -28.29 17.36 27.02
N GLN A 538 -27.85 18.62 26.89
CA GLN A 538 -28.80 19.73 26.71
C GLN A 538 -29.36 19.74 25.27
N PRO A 539 -30.60 20.21 25.05
CA PRO A 539 -31.16 20.37 23.71
C PRO A 539 -30.28 21.27 22.83
N ILE A 540 -30.26 21.01 21.52
CA ILE A 540 -29.50 21.83 20.55
C ILE A 540 -30.48 22.78 19.86
N ASP A 541 -30.28 24.09 20.02
CA ASP A 541 -31.02 25.09 19.25
C ASP A 541 -30.58 25.06 17.77
N LEU A 542 -31.55 25.01 16.86
CA LEU A 542 -31.31 24.95 15.42
C LEU A 542 -31.57 26.31 14.75
N ALA A 543 -31.01 26.50 13.56
CA ALA A 543 -31.09 27.76 12.82
C ALA A 543 -32.53 28.14 12.40
N ASP A 544 -33.43 27.17 12.30
CA ASP A 544 -34.86 27.38 12.01
C ASP A 544 -35.69 27.75 13.26
N GLY A 545 -35.04 27.90 14.42
CA GLY A 545 -35.67 28.21 15.70
C GLY A 545 -36.26 26.99 16.43
N SER A 546 -36.18 25.79 15.84
CA SER A 546 -36.56 24.55 16.51
C SER A 546 -35.44 24.05 17.45
N ARG A 547 -35.77 23.04 18.26
CA ARG A 547 -34.82 22.39 19.17
C ARG A 547 -34.72 20.91 18.87
N LEU A 548 -33.49 20.41 18.81
CA LEU A 548 -33.20 18.98 18.74
C LEU A 548 -33.01 18.45 20.17
N GLU A 549 -34.04 17.79 20.68
CA GLU A 549 -34.06 17.17 22.00
C GLU A 549 -33.28 15.85 22.01
N PRO A 550 -32.49 15.55 23.06
CA PRO A 550 -31.85 14.25 23.20
C PRO A 550 -32.89 13.16 23.50
N GLN A 551 -32.81 12.05 22.80
CA GLN A 551 -33.69 10.89 22.95
C GLN A 551 -33.00 9.73 23.67
N SER A 552 -31.67 9.69 23.67
CA SER A 552 -30.90 8.65 24.33
C SER A 552 -29.50 9.12 24.72
N THR A 553 -28.91 8.51 25.75
CA THR A 553 -27.47 8.65 26.06
C THR A 553 -26.58 7.79 25.15
N SER A 554 -27.17 6.99 24.26
CA SER A 554 -26.45 6.11 23.33
C SER A 554 -26.56 6.62 21.90
N SER A 555 -25.42 6.82 21.24
CA SER A 555 -25.37 7.25 19.83
C SER A 555 -25.94 6.24 18.84
N LEU A 556 -25.99 4.95 19.21
CA LEU A 556 -26.66 3.92 18.41
C LEU A 556 -28.18 4.18 18.28
N LYS A 557 -28.79 4.77 19.31
CA LYS A 557 -30.22 5.03 19.40
C LYS A 557 -30.59 6.48 19.03
N ASP A 558 -29.64 7.40 19.07
CA ASP A 558 -29.85 8.82 18.80
C ASP A 558 -28.74 9.43 17.92
N ARG A 559 -28.59 8.88 16.72
CA ARG A 559 -27.49 9.23 15.79
C ARG A 559 -27.51 10.71 15.41
N LEU A 560 -28.70 11.26 15.14
CA LEU A 560 -28.86 12.65 14.66
C LEU A 560 -28.40 13.67 15.71
N PHE A 561 -28.78 13.48 16.98
CA PHE A 561 -28.38 14.38 18.07
C PHE A 561 -26.85 14.40 18.23
N PHE A 562 -26.22 13.22 18.33
CA PHE A 562 -24.77 13.13 18.53
C PHE A 562 -23.96 13.51 17.29
N SER A 563 -24.45 13.23 16.08
CA SER A 563 -23.85 13.75 14.85
C SER A 563 -23.84 15.28 14.86
N THR A 564 -25.00 15.89 15.10
CA THR A 564 -25.14 17.35 15.18
C THR A 564 -24.23 17.95 16.26
N ARG A 565 -24.12 17.30 17.43
CA ARG A 565 -23.21 17.73 18.50
C ARG A 565 -21.74 17.65 18.12
N ASN A 566 -21.32 16.58 17.45
CA ASN A 566 -19.95 16.39 16.98
C ASN A 566 -19.55 17.49 15.99
N TYR A 567 -20.40 17.76 14.99
CA TYR A 567 -20.10 18.79 13.98
C TYR A 567 -20.15 20.22 14.53
N LEU A 568 -20.94 20.51 15.56
CA LEU A 568 -20.87 21.80 16.28
C LEU A 568 -19.50 22.03 16.92
N MET A 569 -18.90 20.99 17.50
CA MET A 569 -17.55 21.07 18.08
C MET A 569 -16.50 21.26 16.98
N LEU A 570 -16.61 20.53 15.87
CA LEU A 570 -15.70 20.68 14.72
C LEU A 570 -15.82 22.04 14.03
N ASN A 571 -17.02 22.62 13.93
CA ASN A 571 -17.22 23.98 13.41
C ASN A 571 -16.40 24.99 14.21
N ARG A 572 -16.42 24.92 15.54
CA ARG A 572 -15.64 25.82 16.41
C ARG A 572 -14.13 25.65 16.22
N MET A 573 -13.67 24.41 16.01
CA MET A 573 -12.27 24.14 15.68
C MET A 573 -11.90 24.74 14.32
N ALA A 574 -12.74 24.54 13.31
CA ALA A 574 -12.53 25.06 11.96
C ALA A 574 -12.51 26.60 11.95
N GLU A 575 -13.49 27.25 12.60
CA GLU A 575 -13.56 28.71 12.76
C GLU A 575 -12.30 29.30 13.40
N ASP A 576 -11.66 28.58 14.33
CA ASP A 576 -10.42 29.04 14.93
C ASP A 576 -9.23 28.91 13.98
N LEU A 577 -9.12 27.77 13.29
CA LEU A 577 -7.99 27.49 12.40
C LEU A 577 -7.98 28.35 11.14
N VAL A 578 -9.14 28.64 10.55
CA VAL A 578 -9.20 29.40 9.28
C VAL A 578 -8.79 30.86 9.41
N LYS A 579 -8.68 31.39 10.64
CA LYS A 579 -8.10 32.71 10.91
C LYS A 579 -6.63 32.76 10.47
N ASP A 580 -5.92 31.65 10.67
CA ASP A 580 -4.50 31.51 10.39
C ASP A 580 -4.26 30.77 9.05
N TYR A 581 -5.17 29.87 8.65
CA TYR A 581 -5.07 29.02 7.47
C TYR A 581 -6.35 29.05 6.63
N PRO A 582 -6.58 30.09 5.79
CA PRO A 582 -7.85 30.30 5.09
C PRO A 582 -8.19 29.19 4.07
N ASP A 583 -7.18 28.53 3.50
CA ASP A 583 -7.35 27.45 2.52
C ASP A 583 -7.38 26.05 3.15
N LEU A 584 -7.49 25.96 4.50
CA LEU A 584 -7.48 24.70 5.23
C LEU A 584 -8.59 23.75 4.76
N LYS A 585 -8.20 22.49 4.54
CA LYS A 585 -9.12 21.36 4.39
C LYS A 585 -9.01 20.46 5.62
N LEU A 586 -9.99 20.56 6.52
CA LEU A 586 -10.12 19.74 7.72
C LEU A 586 -10.98 18.51 7.43
N HIS A 587 -10.35 17.44 7.00
CA HIS A 587 -10.99 16.16 6.77
C HIS A 587 -11.43 15.52 8.08
N THR A 588 -12.58 14.85 8.06
CA THR A 588 -13.09 14.08 9.19
C THR A 588 -13.96 12.92 8.72
N HIS A 589 -14.24 11.95 9.58
CA HIS A 589 -15.10 10.82 9.23
C HIS A 589 -16.58 11.17 9.45
N ALA A 590 -17.40 11.03 8.40
CA ALA A 590 -18.84 10.85 8.51
C ALA A 590 -19.12 9.34 8.64
N TYR A 591 -18.78 8.79 9.81
CA TYR A 591 -18.74 7.37 10.15
C TYR A 591 -19.64 7.07 11.35
N ILE A 592 -20.18 5.85 11.44
CA ILE A 592 -21.05 5.38 12.53
C ILE A 592 -22.20 6.35 12.87
N PHE A 593 -22.22 6.98 14.04
CA PHE A 593 -23.22 7.98 14.42
C PHE A 593 -23.06 9.28 13.62
N ALA A 594 -21.82 9.69 13.30
CA ALA A 594 -21.52 10.91 12.55
C ALA A 594 -21.82 10.76 11.04
N ALA A 595 -22.11 9.55 10.56
CA ALA A 595 -22.55 9.35 9.18
C ALA A 595 -23.95 9.90 8.91
N GLU A 596 -24.77 10.08 9.96
CA GLU A 596 -26.05 10.77 9.85
C GLU A 596 -25.80 12.26 9.57
N PRO A 597 -26.33 12.84 8.47
CA PRO A 597 -26.16 14.26 8.18
C PRO A 597 -26.65 15.14 9.34
N PRO A 598 -25.83 16.08 9.84
CA PRO A 598 -26.20 16.89 11.00
C PRO A 598 -27.25 17.95 10.64
N LYS A 599 -27.99 18.43 11.65
CA LYS A 599 -28.96 19.55 11.49
C LYS A 599 -28.34 20.94 11.56
N VAL A 600 -27.02 21.02 11.61
CA VAL A 600 -26.26 22.27 11.57
C VAL A 600 -25.52 22.37 10.24
N LYS A 601 -25.28 23.60 9.77
CA LYS A 601 -24.42 23.84 8.61
C LYS A 601 -22.97 23.64 9.00
N LEU A 602 -22.24 22.85 8.22
CA LEU A 602 -20.80 22.69 8.41
C LEU A 602 -20.04 23.94 7.97
N HIS A 603 -18.93 24.21 8.65
CA HIS A 603 -17.95 25.18 8.18
C HIS A 603 -17.35 24.72 6.83
N PRO A 604 -17.16 25.61 5.83
CA PRO A 604 -16.66 25.23 4.49
C PRO A 604 -15.30 24.52 4.45
N ALA A 605 -14.48 24.75 5.48
CA ALA A 605 -13.18 24.08 5.65
C ALA A 605 -13.31 22.58 6.00
N ILE A 606 -14.46 22.11 6.51
CA ILE A 606 -14.65 20.73 6.93
C ILE A 606 -14.97 19.86 5.71
N VAL A 607 -14.24 18.76 5.56
CA VAL A 607 -14.41 17.77 4.48
C VAL A 607 -14.84 16.43 5.08
N PRO A 608 -16.14 16.13 5.19
CA PRO A 608 -16.60 14.84 5.70
C PRO A 608 -16.28 13.71 4.71
N HIS A 609 -15.75 12.61 5.25
CA HIS A 609 -15.51 11.35 4.56
C HIS A 609 -16.66 10.40 4.86
N PHE A 610 -17.60 10.30 3.93
CA PHE A 610 -18.77 9.45 4.06
C PHE A 610 -18.36 7.98 4.05
N ALA A 611 -18.71 7.28 5.12
CA ALA A 611 -18.37 5.89 5.35
C ALA A 611 -19.65 5.07 5.53
N ALA A 612 -20.04 4.33 4.49
CA ALA A 612 -21.23 3.50 4.50
C ALA A 612 -20.99 2.16 5.23
N TYR A 613 -20.97 2.21 6.56
CA TYR A 613 -20.61 1.09 7.44
C TYR A 613 -21.51 1.04 8.70
N PRO A 614 -21.94 -0.12 9.25
CA PRO A 614 -21.47 -1.48 8.92
C PRO A 614 -22.41 -2.30 8.02
N THR A 615 -23.57 -1.76 7.66
CA THR A 615 -24.68 -2.55 7.06
C THR A 615 -24.79 -2.44 5.54
N LYS A 616 -23.84 -1.76 4.87
CA LYS A 616 -23.77 -1.74 3.41
C LYS A 616 -23.38 -3.13 2.92
N ASP A 617 -24.11 -3.64 1.93
CA ASP A 617 -23.69 -4.81 1.17
C ASP A 617 -22.77 -4.35 0.03
N GLU A 618 -21.50 -4.71 0.09
CA GLU A 618 -20.46 -4.28 -0.87
C GLU A 618 -20.63 -4.90 -2.26
N ARG A 619 -21.61 -5.79 -2.44
CA ARG A 619 -22.02 -6.28 -3.77
C ARG A 619 -22.80 -5.26 -4.59
N TYR A 620 -23.33 -4.22 -3.94
CA TYR A 620 -24.17 -3.22 -4.59
C TYR A 620 -23.66 -1.80 -4.31
N PRO A 621 -23.75 -0.87 -5.29
CA PRO A 621 -23.50 0.55 -5.04
C PRO A 621 -24.38 1.11 -3.90
N ILE A 622 -23.91 2.16 -3.22
CA ILE A 622 -24.58 2.82 -2.09
C ILE A 622 -26.00 3.27 -2.47
N LEU A 623 -26.18 3.79 -3.68
CA LEU A 623 -27.47 4.28 -4.16
C LEU A 623 -28.41 3.16 -4.63
N GLU A 624 -27.93 1.92 -4.74
CA GLU A 624 -28.64 0.78 -5.34
C GLU A 624 -28.83 -0.41 -4.37
N GLN A 625 -28.54 -0.20 -3.09
CA GLN A 625 -28.66 -1.17 -2.00
C GLN A 625 -30.03 -1.87 -1.98
N LYS A 626 -30.01 -3.18 -1.73
CA LYS A 626 -31.21 -4.04 -1.80
C LYS A 626 -31.89 -4.26 -0.45
N SER A 627 -31.14 -4.30 0.65
CA SER A 627 -31.69 -4.46 2.00
C SER A 627 -32.33 -3.17 2.52
N GLU A 628 -33.25 -3.27 3.48
CA GLU A 628 -33.84 -2.10 4.13
C GLU A 628 -32.79 -1.28 4.87
N GLU A 629 -31.94 -1.94 5.65
CA GLU A 629 -30.82 -1.30 6.36
C GLU A 629 -29.79 -0.69 5.41
N GLY A 630 -29.57 -1.30 4.24
CA GLY A 630 -28.65 -0.80 3.22
C GLY A 630 -29.17 0.47 2.53
N ARG A 631 -30.47 0.54 2.24
CA ARG A 631 -31.09 1.72 1.58
C ARG A 631 -30.98 3.01 2.39
N GLU A 632 -30.81 2.90 3.70
CA GLU A 632 -30.55 4.03 4.58
C GLU A 632 -29.29 4.81 4.19
N TRP A 633 -28.25 4.11 3.70
CA TRP A 633 -27.02 4.76 3.22
C TRP A 633 -27.24 5.60 1.98
N GLY A 634 -28.10 5.16 1.07
CA GLY A 634 -28.49 5.94 -0.10
C GLY A 634 -29.24 7.22 0.26
N ARG A 635 -30.09 7.19 1.31
CA ARG A 635 -30.72 8.40 1.86
C ARG A 635 -29.66 9.36 2.41
N ARG A 636 -28.79 8.87 3.30
CA ARG A 636 -27.74 9.70 3.93
C ARG A 636 -26.80 10.32 2.90
N LEU A 637 -26.36 9.56 1.90
CA LEU A 637 -25.49 10.06 0.84
C LEU A 637 -26.14 11.22 0.08
N ARG A 638 -27.41 11.07 -0.34
CA ARG A 638 -28.14 12.16 -1.02
C ARG A 638 -28.23 13.41 -0.15
N GLN A 639 -28.60 13.25 1.12
CA GLN A 639 -28.70 14.38 2.03
C GLN A 639 -27.35 15.06 2.31
N TRP A 640 -26.26 14.30 2.40
CA TRP A 640 -24.93 14.90 2.50
C TRP A 640 -24.63 15.80 1.30
N GLY A 641 -24.96 15.40 0.07
CA GLY A 641 -24.72 16.23 -1.11
C GLY A 641 -25.76 17.33 -1.37
N GLU A 642 -26.99 17.17 -0.89
CA GLU A 642 -28.09 18.12 -1.13
C GLU A 642 -28.23 19.16 0.00
N GLU A 643 -27.98 18.76 1.25
CA GLU A 643 -28.24 19.60 2.43
C GLU A 643 -26.98 20.32 2.95
N GLN A 644 -25.78 19.86 2.62
CA GLN A 644 -24.51 20.45 3.07
C GLN A 644 -23.76 21.06 1.90
N ASP A 645 -23.36 22.33 2.04
CA ASP A 645 -22.61 23.08 1.02
C ASP A 645 -21.10 23.02 1.35
N VAL A 646 -20.54 21.81 1.31
CA VAL A 646 -19.13 21.54 1.61
C VAL A 646 -18.53 20.55 0.63
N ASN A 647 -17.22 20.63 0.44
CA ASN A 647 -16.48 19.54 -0.21
C ASN A 647 -16.62 18.27 0.63
N PHE A 648 -16.75 17.11 0.00
CA PHE A 648 -16.84 15.83 0.72
C PHE A 648 -15.97 14.75 0.05
N GLY A 649 -15.78 13.64 0.76
CA GLY A 649 -15.04 12.49 0.28
C GLY A 649 -15.72 11.18 0.66
N PHE A 650 -15.19 10.08 0.15
CA PHE A 650 -15.56 8.72 0.58
C PHE A 650 -14.47 8.08 1.39
N PHE A 651 -14.88 7.38 2.44
CA PHE A 651 -14.07 6.36 3.09
C PHE A 651 -14.64 4.99 2.69
N GLY A 652 -14.15 4.46 1.57
CA GLY A 652 -14.62 3.19 1.00
C GLY A 652 -14.04 1.97 1.70
N TYR A 653 -14.87 0.95 1.89
CA TYR A 653 -14.49 -0.38 2.37
C TYR A 653 -14.56 -1.41 1.21
N TYR A 654 -14.11 -1.03 0.02
CA TYR A 654 -14.11 -1.88 -1.18
C TYR A 654 -12.96 -2.89 -1.18
N TYR A 655 -12.88 -3.71 -0.13
CA TYR A 655 -11.97 -4.85 -0.03
C TYR A 655 -12.66 -6.01 0.69
N SER A 656 -12.29 -7.24 0.34
CA SER A 656 -12.87 -8.45 0.93
C SER A 656 -11.88 -9.60 0.80
N ASP A 657 -11.79 -10.46 1.81
CA ASP A 657 -10.96 -11.64 1.71
C ASP A 657 -11.61 -12.63 0.74
N GLY A 658 -11.06 -12.83 -0.46
CA GLY A 658 -11.57 -13.75 -1.48
C GLY A 658 -11.79 -13.14 -2.88
N TYR A 659 -11.99 -14.00 -3.88
CA TYR A 659 -12.27 -13.60 -5.25
C TYR A 659 -13.59 -12.82 -5.36
N ASN A 660 -13.54 -11.63 -5.93
CA ASN A 660 -14.66 -10.68 -5.92
C ASN A 660 -14.70 -9.81 -7.21
N ALA A 661 -15.72 -8.96 -7.31
CA ALA A 661 -15.88 -7.94 -8.35
C ALA A 661 -16.17 -6.56 -7.75
N LEU A 662 -15.48 -6.19 -6.68
CA LEU A 662 -15.75 -4.96 -5.90
C LEU A 662 -15.59 -3.68 -6.73
N ALA A 663 -14.80 -3.66 -7.79
CA ALA A 663 -14.69 -2.49 -8.65
C ALA A 663 -16.01 -2.15 -9.38
N ASP A 664 -16.89 -3.13 -9.58
CA ASP A 664 -18.22 -2.92 -10.17
C ASP A 664 -19.17 -2.19 -9.20
N THR A 665 -18.88 -2.25 -7.89
CA THR A 665 -19.55 -1.46 -6.85
C THR A 665 -18.87 -0.10 -6.67
N ALA A 666 -17.55 -0.09 -6.60
CA ALA A 666 -16.76 1.12 -6.37
C ALA A 666 -16.90 2.14 -7.51
N GLY A 667 -16.97 1.69 -8.77
CA GLY A 667 -17.10 2.56 -9.94
C GLY A 667 -18.33 3.47 -9.90
N PRO A 668 -19.56 2.94 -9.82
CA PRO A 668 -20.77 3.73 -9.67
C PRO A 668 -20.76 4.64 -8.44
N ASP A 669 -20.20 4.17 -7.32
CA ASP A 669 -20.05 4.96 -6.09
C ASP A 669 -19.09 6.16 -6.31
N TYR A 670 -17.93 5.96 -6.94
CA TYR A 670 -17.03 7.05 -7.31
C TYR A 670 -17.65 8.00 -8.34
N LEU A 671 -18.43 7.50 -9.30
CA LEU A 671 -19.14 8.37 -10.24
C LEU A 671 -20.17 9.25 -9.53
N ALA A 672 -20.89 8.71 -8.54
CA ALA A 672 -21.81 9.49 -7.71
C ALA A 672 -21.05 10.55 -6.90
N LEU A 673 -19.94 10.18 -6.25
CA LEU A 673 -19.06 11.10 -5.52
C LEU A 673 -18.60 12.26 -6.41
N SER A 674 -18.11 11.97 -7.62
CA SER A 674 -17.63 13.00 -8.55
C SER A 674 -18.74 13.95 -9.00
N ARG A 675 -19.94 13.44 -9.29
CA ARG A 675 -21.10 14.27 -9.70
C ARG A 675 -21.58 15.23 -8.61
N MET A 676 -21.34 14.89 -7.35
CA MET A 676 -21.69 15.72 -6.20
C MET A 676 -20.56 16.70 -5.83
N GLY A 677 -19.43 16.71 -6.55
CA GLY A 677 -18.29 17.60 -6.27
C GLY A 677 -17.31 17.04 -5.24
N GLY A 678 -17.30 15.73 -5.01
CA GLY A 678 -16.37 15.09 -4.09
C GLY A 678 -14.91 15.26 -4.51
N ILE A 679 -14.02 15.43 -3.52
CA ILE A 679 -12.59 15.73 -3.76
C ILE A 679 -11.63 14.62 -3.31
N HIS A 680 -12.10 13.69 -2.49
CA HIS A 680 -11.27 12.64 -1.89
C HIS A 680 -11.96 11.28 -2.04
N ALA A 681 -11.35 10.38 -2.82
CA ALA A 681 -11.76 8.98 -2.91
C ALA A 681 -10.75 8.11 -2.15
N HIS A 682 -11.17 7.53 -1.03
CA HIS A 682 -10.38 6.58 -0.26
C HIS A 682 -10.95 5.18 -0.38
N CYS A 683 -10.07 4.18 -0.42
CA CYS A 683 -10.39 2.78 -0.19
C CYS A 683 -9.43 2.19 0.83
N GLU A 684 -9.95 1.57 1.89
CA GLU A 684 -9.16 0.68 2.72
C GLU A 684 -8.78 -0.59 1.95
N GLY A 685 -7.65 -1.19 2.32
CA GLY A 685 -7.21 -2.47 1.80
C GLY A 685 -6.26 -3.18 2.75
N TYR A 686 -6.07 -4.47 2.48
CA TYR A 686 -5.08 -5.32 3.13
C TYR A 686 -3.63 -4.84 2.90
N PRO A 687 -2.68 -5.24 3.77
CA PRO A 687 -1.28 -4.77 3.71
C PRO A 687 -0.57 -5.07 2.39
N GLY A 688 0.62 -4.48 2.23
CA GLY A 688 1.44 -4.56 1.02
C GLY A 688 1.84 -5.99 0.62
N ASP A 689 2.33 -6.07 -0.61
CA ASP A 689 2.63 -7.33 -1.27
C ASP A 689 4.01 -7.86 -0.86
N VAL A 690 4.04 -9.13 -0.44
CA VAL A 690 5.23 -9.82 0.07
C VAL A 690 5.35 -11.20 -0.56
N ASP A 691 6.51 -11.84 -0.43
CA ASP A 691 6.79 -13.16 -1.03
C ASP A 691 5.75 -14.25 -0.68
N ALA A 692 5.17 -14.19 0.53
CA ALA A 692 4.13 -15.12 0.95
C ALA A 692 2.79 -14.88 0.21
N LEU A 693 1.97 -15.93 0.06
CA LEU A 693 0.61 -15.77 -0.48
C LEU A 693 -0.21 -14.79 0.36
N ASN A 694 -0.88 -13.85 -0.29
CA ASN A 694 -1.58 -12.76 0.36
C ASN A 694 -2.78 -12.27 -0.48
N SER A 695 -3.43 -11.18 -0.08
CA SER A 695 -4.64 -10.69 -0.74
C SER A 695 -4.44 -10.18 -2.16
N TRP A 696 -3.23 -9.74 -2.52
CA TRP A 696 -2.92 -9.32 -3.89
C TRP A 696 -3.01 -10.46 -4.90
N ASP A 697 -2.96 -11.72 -4.45
CA ASP A 697 -3.12 -12.90 -5.30
C ASP A 697 -4.56 -13.09 -5.80
N TYR A 698 -5.56 -12.42 -5.20
CA TYR A 698 -6.95 -12.42 -5.67
C TYR A 698 -7.57 -11.03 -5.88
N GLU A 699 -7.06 -9.96 -5.26
CA GLU A 699 -7.59 -8.57 -5.41
C GLU A 699 -6.76 -7.68 -6.35
N GLY A 700 -5.62 -8.14 -6.88
CA GLY A 700 -4.71 -7.29 -7.67
C GLY A 700 -5.41 -6.58 -8.84
N SER A 701 -6.33 -7.28 -9.54
CA SER A 701 -7.14 -6.70 -10.61
C SER A 701 -8.07 -5.61 -10.10
N GLU A 702 -8.82 -5.86 -9.02
CA GLU A 702 -9.81 -4.92 -8.50
C GLU A 702 -9.14 -3.65 -7.95
N LYS A 703 -7.99 -3.78 -7.29
CA LYS A 703 -7.18 -2.62 -6.84
C LYS A 703 -6.69 -1.77 -8.01
N TRP A 704 -6.22 -2.42 -9.08
CA TRP A 704 -5.80 -1.70 -10.29
C TRP A 704 -6.96 -0.98 -10.96
N ILE A 705 -8.12 -1.64 -11.11
CA ILE A 705 -9.33 -1.04 -11.69
C ILE A 705 -9.77 0.15 -10.83
N MET A 706 -9.82 0.01 -9.50
CA MET A 706 -10.18 1.11 -8.60
C MET A 706 -9.21 2.29 -8.70
N ALA A 707 -7.90 2.07 -8.87
CA ALA A 707 -6.95 3.16 -9.10
C ALA A 707 -7.29 3.95 -10.38
N LYS A 708 -7.64 3.26 -11.47
CA LYS A 708 -8.07 3.90 -12.72
C LYS A 708 -9.42 4.63 -12.58
N LEU A 709 -10.36 4.08 -11.83
CA LEU A 709 -11.66 4.70 -11.55
C LEU A 709 -11.56 5.92 -10.62
N GLN A 710 -10.60 5.95 -9.69
CA GLN A 710 -10.32 7.14 -8.88
C GLN A 710 -9.72 8.27 -9.73
N TRP A 711 -9.04 7.95 -10.83
CA TRP A 711 -8.60 8.96 -11.79
C TRP A 711 -9.77 9.46 -12.65
N ASP A 712 -10.51 8.53 -13.27
CA ASP A 712 -11.68 8.81 -14.11
C ASP A 712 -12.80 7.80 -13.83
N PRO A 713 -13.82 8.18 -13.04
CA PRO A 713 -14.91 7.30 -12.64
C PRO A 713 -15.97 7.10 -13.73
N SER A 714 -15.80 7.72 -14.91
CA SER A 714 -16.70 7.49 -16.06
C SER A 714 -16.36 6.22 -16.86
N GLN A 715 -15.20 5.61 -16.57
CA GLN A 715 -14.76 4.38 -17.22
C GLN A 715 -15.61 3.17 -16.80
N ASP A 716 -15.74 2.19 -17.71
CA ASP A 716 -16.42 0.93 -17.45
C ASP A 716 -15.48 -0.05 -16.70
N PRO A 717 -15.82 -0.50 -15.48
CA PRO A 717 -15.05 -1.50 -14.75
C PRO A 717 -14.82 -2.80 -15.54
N ALA A 718 -15.78 -3.25 -16.35
CA ALA A 718 -15.64 -4.47 -17.14
C ALA A 718 -14.60 -4.31 -18.26
N ALA A 719 -14.59 -3.16 -18.94
CA ALA A 719 -13.58 -2.84 -19.95
C ALA A 719 -12.17 -2.71 -19.34
N LEU A 720 -12.06 -2.09 -18.17
CA LEU A 720 -10.80 -2.02 -17.41
C LEU A 720 -10.31 -3.42 -17.00
N ARG A 721 -11.21 -4.30 -16.57
CA ARG A 721 -10.88 -5.69 -16.22
C ARG A 721 -10.37 -6.47 -17.43
N GLU A 722 -10.99 -6.31 -18.59
CA GLU A 722 -10.51 -6.91 -19.84
C GLU A 722 -9.11 -6.39 -20.21
N GLN A 723 -8.87 -5.08 -20.07
CA GLN A 723 -7.56 -4.49 -20.29
C GLN A 723 -6.51 -5.06 -19.33
N TYR A 724 -6.84 -5.18 -18.04
CA TYR A 724 -5.96 -5.79 -17.04
C TYR A 724 -5.63 -7.22 -17.41
N ILE A 725 -6.64 -8.04 -17.77
CA ILE A 725 -6.45 -9.45 -18.13
C ILE A 725 -5.54 -9.56 -19.35
N GLN A 726 -5.81 -8.78 -20.40
CA GLN A 726 -5.05 -8.83 -21.65
C GLN A 726 -3.58 -8.42 -21.46
N ARG A 727 -3.31 -7.35 -20.71
CA ARG A 727 -1.94 -6.87 -20.49
C ARG A 727 -1.18 -7.71 -19.47
N THR A 728 -1.84 -8.16 -18.41
CA THR A 728 -1.20 -8.88 -17.29
C THR A 728 -0.97 -10.35 -17.61
N PHE A 729 -1.91 -11.02 -18.26
CA PHE A 729 -1.81 -12.47 -18.50
C PHE A 729 -1.48 -12.85 -19.94
N ARG A 730 -1.53 -11.89 -20.86
CA ARG A 730 -1.00 -12.02 -22.24
C ARG A 730 -1.58 -13.22 -22.99
N ASP A 731 -0.77 -14.21 -23.32
CA ASP A 731 -1.18 -15.46 -23.98
C ASP A 731 -2.16 -16.29 -23.13
N ALA A 732 -2.07 -16.20 -21.79
CA ALA A 732 -3.04 -16.80 -20.88
C ALA A 732 -4.31 -15.95 -20.67
N ALA A 733 -4.47 -14.82 -21.38
CA ALA A 733 -5.66 -13.97 -21.24
C ALA A 733 -6.97 -14.71 -21.54
N GLY A 734 -6.96 -15.68 -22.47
CA GLY A 734 -8.11 -16.54 -22.79
C GLY A 734 -8.70 -17.26 -21.56
N PRO A 735 -7.98 -18.21 -20.96
CA PRO A 735 -8.44 -18.92 -19.77
C PRO A 735 -8.63 -17.99 -18.56
N MET A 736 -7.81 -16.96 -18.40
CA MET A 736 -8.00 -15.99 -17.30
C MET A 736 -9.30 -15.20 -17.44
N ARG A 737 -9.69 -14.81 -18.66
CA ARG A 737 -10.99 -14.19 -18.93
C ARG A 737 -12.14 -15.11 -18.54
N ALA A 738 -12.06 -16.39 -18.89
CA ALA A 738 -13.07 -17.38 -18.49
C ALA A 738 -13.16 -17.53 -16.96
N PHE A 739 -12.02 -17.55 -16.26
CA PHE A 739 -11.98 -17.56 -14.80
C PHE A 739 -12.69 -16.34 -14.18
N TYR A 740 -12.31 -15.12 -14.56
CA TYR A 740 -12.91 -13.90 -14.03
C TYR A 740 -14.40 -13.74 -14.39
N GLN A 741 -14.84 -14.25 -15.55
CA GLN A 741 -16.26 -14.28 -15.91
C GLN A 741 -17.08 -15.14 -14.93
N LEU A 742 -16.54 -16.27 -14.43
CA LEU A 742 -17.21 -17.07 -13.41
C LEU A 742 -17.33 -16.32 -12.08
N ILE A 743 -16.26 -15.64 -11.65
CA ILE A 743 -16.27 -14.80 -10.45
C ILE A 743 -17.34 -13.71 -10.57
N ASN A 744 -17.33 -12.99 -11.69
CA ASN A 744 -18.25 -11.89 -11.94
C ASN A 744 -19.71 -12.36 -11.99
N ALA A 745 -19.99 -13.46 -12.70
CA ALA A 745 -21.34 -14.01 -12.80
C ALA A 745 -21.88 -14.46 -11.44
N SER A 746 -21.03 -15.08 -10.61
CA SER A 746 -21.41 -15.51 -9.26
C SER A 746 -21.62 -14.33 -8.30
N TRP A 747 -20.73 -13.34 -8.36
CA TRP A 747 -20.82 -12.12 -7.55
C TRP A 747 -22.15 -11.39 -7.75
N HIS A 748 -22.56 -11.26 -9.02
CA HIS A 748 -23.78 -10.57 -9.42
C HIS A 748 -25.03 -11.46 -9.47
N ASP A 749 -24.96 -12.73 -9.05
CA ASP A 749 -26.16 -13.60 -9.01
C ASP A 749 -27.13 -13.12 -7.92
N PRO A 750 -28.32 -12.61 -8.27
CA PRO A 750 -29.31 -12.14 -7.30
C PRO A 750 -29.89 -13.26 -6.45
N LYS A 751 -29.69 -14.54 -6.82
CA LYS A 751 -30.13 -15.70 -6.04
C LYS A 751 -29.20 -16.00 -4.87
N ASN A 752 -27.97 -15.49 -4.88
CA ASN A 752 -27.05 -15.62 -3.76
C ASN A 752 -27.46 -14.63 -2.66
N PRO A 753 -27.92 -15.08 -1.47
CA PRO A 753 -28.38 -14.19 -0.41
C PRO A 753 -27.25 -13.63 0.46
N THR A 754 -25.99 -14.00 0.19
CA THR A 754 -24.85 -13.59 1.01
C THR A 754 -24.62 -12.09 0.91
N THR A 755 -24.71 -11.41 2.05
CA THR A 755 -24.27 -10.02 2.22
C THR A 755 -22.77 -9.99 2.44
N VAL A 756 -22.07 -9.11 1.72
CA VAL A 756 -20.61 -8.99 1.80
C VAL A 756 -20.23 -7.65 2.41
N ASN A 757 -19.25 -7.66 3.32
CA ASN A 757 -18.58 -6.46 3.82
C ASN A 757 -17.10 -6.76 4.09
N CYS A 758 -16.36 -5.75 4.55
CA CYS A 758 -14.92 -5.87 4.84
C CYS A 758 -14.54 -6.85 5.96
N HIS A 759 -15.51 -7.43 6.66
CA HIS A 759 -15.31 -8.45 7.69
C HIS A 759 -15.76 -9.85 7.24
N THR A 760 -16.28 -10.01 6.01
CA THR A 760 -16.66 -11.32 5.48
C THR A 760 -15.40 -12.20 5.30
N PRO A 761 -15.30 -13.38 5.95
CA PRO A 761 -14.10 -14.21 5.90
C PRO A 761 -13.87 -14.86 4.52
N GLY A 762 -12.61 -15.06 4.12
CA GLY A 762 -12.26 -15.68 2.83
C GLY A 762 -12.82 -17.07 2.59
N LYS A 763 -12.85 -17.92 3.62
CA LYS A 763 -13.51 -19.22 3.55
C LYS A 763 -15.01 -19.12 3.23
N GLU A 764 -15.69 -18.10 3.75
CA GLU A 764 -17.11 -17.89 3.51
C GLU A 764 -17.32 -17.37 2.09
N MET A 765 -16.50 -16.41 1.64
CA MET A 765 -16.51 -15.93 0.26
C MET A 765 -16.29 -17.08 -0.73
N PHE A 766 -15.27 -17.90 -0.51
CA PHE A 766 -14.99 -19.04 -1.38
C PHE A 766 -16.15 -20.05 -1.39
N GLN A 767 -16.66 -20.44 -0.21
CA GLN A 767 -17.80 -21.35 -0.13
C GLN A 767 -19.04 -20.81 -0.85
N LYS A 768 -19.43 -19.56 -0.57
CA LYS A 768 -20.68 -18.98 -1.06
C LYS A 768 -20.66 -18.59 -2.53
N PHE A 769 -19.52 -18.18 -3.06
CA PHE A 769 -19.42 -17.68 -4.43
C PHE A 769 -18.78 -18.67 -5.42
N LEU A 770 -18.10 -19.72 -4.96
CA LEU A 770 -17.49 -20.71 -5.86
C LEU A 770 -18.01 -22.12 -5.65
N VAL A 771 -18.24 -22.53 -4.40
CA VAL A 771 -18.55 -23.93 -4.07
C VAL A 771 -20.04 -24.21 -4.13
N ASP A 772 -20.85 -23.44 -3.39
CA ASP A 772 -22.31 -23.57 -3.36
C ASP A 772 -22.92 -23.47 -4.77
N PRO A 773 -22.44 -22.58 -5.66
CA PRO A 773 -22.89 -22.51 -7.05
C PRO A 773 -22.33 -23.61 -7.97
N GLY A 774 -21.41 -24.46 -7.49
CA GLY A 774 -20.82 -25.56 -8.26
C GLY A 774 -19.72 -25.16 -9.26
N LEU A 775 -19.10 -23.99 -9.09
CA LEU A 775 -18.15 -23.40 -10.04
C LEU A 775 -16.69 -23.78 -9.78
N GLU A 776 -16.36 -24.22 -8.56
CA GLU A 776 -14.98 -24.47 -8.11
C GLU A 776 -14.13 -25.28 -9.09
N LYS A 777 -14.63 -26.44 -9.55
CA LYS A 777 -13.88 -27.32 -10.46
C LYS A 777 -13.56 -26.62 -11.78
N GLN A 778 -14.53 -25.88 -12.32
CA GLN A 778 -14.37 -25.15 -13.58
C GLN A 778 -13.41 -23.97 -13.42
N ALA A 779 -13.58 -23.18 -12.36
CA ALA A 779 -12.71 -22.06 -12.04
C ALA A 779 -11.24 -22.51 -11.87
N ARG A 780 -11.01 -23.59 -11.11
CA ARG A 780 -9.67 -24.18 -10.96
C ARG A 780 -9.10 -24.67 -12.30
N ALA A 781 -9.92 -25.29 -13.15
CA ALA A 781 -9.47 -25.79 -14.45
C ALA A 781 -8.95 -24.64 -15.34
N HIS A 782 -9.62 -23.48 -15.34
CA HIS A 782 -9.14 -22.30 -16.07
C HIS A 782 -7.81 -21.77 -15.53
N LEU A 783 -7.59 -21.76 -14.21
CA LEU A 783 -6.30 -21.36 -13.64
C LEU A 783 -5.17 -22.34 -14.01
N VAL A 784 -5.45 -23.65 -14.03
CA VAL A 784 -4.48 -24.67 -14.46
C VAL A 784 -4.16 -24.53 -15.96
N GLU A 785 -5.17 -24.29 -16.79
CA GLU A 785 -4.98 -24.03 -18.23
C GLU A 785 -4.14 -22.76 -18.43
N ALA A 786 -4.46 -21.67 -17.73
CA ALA A 786 -3.70 -20.43 -17.78
C ALA A 786 -2.23 -20.64 -17.39
N GLN A 787 -1.97 -21.43 -16.34
CA GLN A 787 -0.61 -21.77 -15.91
C GLN A 787 0.15 -22.53 -17.02
N GLN A 788 -0.51 -23.39 -17.76
CA GLN A 788 0.10 -24.17 -18.85
C GLN A 788 0.41 -23.30 -20.07
N VAL A 789 -0.48 -22.37 -20.40
CA VAL A 789 -0.37 -21.51 -21.59
C VAL A 789 0.62 -20.36 -21.39
N ALA A 790 0.71 -19.80 -20.17
CA ALA A 790 1.54 -18.61 -19.92
C ALA A 790 3.03 -18.84 -20.23
N THR A 791 3.55 -18.07 -21.20
CA THR A 791 4.96 -18.07 -21.63
C THR A 791 5.81 -17.01 -20.96
N ASP A 792 5.24 -15.83 -20.63
CA ASP A 792 5.97 -14.79 -19.89
C ASP A 792 6.14 -15.21 -18.41
N PRO A 793 7.38 -15.29 -17.88
CA PRO A 793 7.62 -15.79 -16.53
C PRO A 793 6.93 -15.00 -15.42
N ARG A 794 6.76 -13.69 -15.58
CA ARG A 794 6.09 -12.82 -14.60
C ARG A 794 4.60 -13.11 -14.58
N SER A 795 3.97 -13.16 -15.75
CA SER A 795 2.56 -13.52 -15.96
C SER A 795 2.26 -14.91 -15.40
N ARG A 796 3.14 -15.89 -15.67
CA ARG A 796 3.06 -17.24 -15.12
C ARG A 796 3.16 -17.26 -13.60
N ASN A 797 4.07 -16.48 -13.00
CA ASN A 797 4.22 -16.39 -11.54
C ASN A 797 2.92 -15.88 -10.89
N LEU A 798 2.32 -14.81 -11.44
CA LEU A 798 1.03 -14.30 -10.97
C LEU A 798 -0.06 -15.39 -10.97
N ILE A 799 -0.16 -16.15 -12.06
CA ILE A 799 -1.16 -17.23 -12.20
C ILE A 799 -0.88 -18.37 -11.21
N VAL A 800 0.38 -18.76 -11.03
CA VAL A 800 0.78 -19.81 -10.07
C VAL A 800 0.37 -19.43 -8.65
N ARG A 801 0.61 -18.18 -8.26
CA ARG A 801 0.25 -17.68 -6.93
C ARG A 801 -1.26 -17.62 -6.74
N MET A 802 -1.99 -17.17 -7.76
CA MET A 802 -3.46 -17.18 -7.75
C MET A 802 -4.02 -18.61 -7.61
N LEU A 803 -3.51 -19.57 -8.38
CA LEU A 803 -3.89 -20.99 -8.26
C LEU A 803 -3.56 -21.55 -6.87
N ALA A 804 -2.38 -21.23 -6.32
CA ALA A 804 -2.01 -21.66 -4.98
C ALA A 804 -2.93 -21.07 -3.90
N LYS A 805 -3.33 -19.80 -4.04
CA LYS A 805 -4.28 -19.16 -3.12
C LYS A 805 -5.69 -19.72 -3.27
N PHE A 806 -6.11 -20.07 -4.50
CA PHE A 806 -7.35 -20.80 -4.76
C PHE A 806 -7.35 -22.15 -4.03
N ASP A 807 -6.29 -22.93 -4.19
CA ASP A 807 -6.14 -24.24 -3.54
C ASP A 807 -6.06 -24.13 -2.00
N GLN A 808 -5.45 -23.05 -1.49
CA GLN A 808 -5.44 -22.74 -0.07
C GLN A 808 -6.87 -22.52 0.45
N PHE A 809 -7.69 -21.69 -0.21
CA PHE A 809 -9.08 -21.49 0.21
C PHE A 809 -9.89 -22.78 0.16
N ALA A 810 -9.68 -23.62 -0.86
CA ALA A 810 -10.33 -24.93 -0.95
C ALA A 810 -9.93 -25.84 0.23
N ALA A 811 -8.66 -25.84 0.63
CA ALA A 811 -8.17 -26.61 1.77
C ALA A 811 -8.70 -26.08 3.11
N GLU A 812 -8.82 -24.76 3.27
CA GLU A 812 -9.34 -24.11 4.49
C GLU A 812 -10.80 -24.45 4.81
N LEU A 813 -11.55 -24.95 3.83
CA LEU A 813 -12.90 -25.48 4.06
C LEU A 813 -12.92 -26.78 4.87
N ASN A 814 -11.74 -27.38 5.15
CA ASN A 814 -11.60 -28.57 5.98
C ASN A 814 -12.57 -29.70 5.57
N ARG A 815 -12.75 -29.89 4.26
CA ARG A 815 -13.73 -30.84 3.73
C ARG A 815 -13.34 -32.27 4.08
N LEU A 816 -14.23 -32.91 4.82
CA LEU A 816 -14.18 -34.33 5.11
C LEU A 816 -15.21 -35.02 4.25
N ILE A 817 -14.77 -35.61 3.13
CA ILE A 817 -15.69 -36.36 2.27
C ILE A 817 -15.93 -37.73 2.92
N VAL A 818 -17.12 -37.91 3.52
CA VAL A 818 -17.55 -39.24 4.00
C VAL A 818 -18.18 -40.01 2.83
N PRO A 819 -17.53 -41.08 2.33
CA PRO A 819 -17.98 -41.78 1.14
C PRO A 819 -19.29 -42.55 1.37
N LEU A 820 -20.16 -42.54 0.36
CA LEU A 820 -21.35 -43.41 0.31
C LEU A 820 -20.92 -44.83 -0.04
N VAL A 821 -21.14 -45.76 0.88
CA VAL A 821 -20.84 -47.19 0.73
C VAL A 821 -22.13 -47.96 1.03
N PRO A 822 -22.98 -48.25 0.03
CA PRO A 822 -24.27 -48.90 0.24
C PRO A 822 -24.19 -50.24 0.99
N GLU A 823 -23.08 -50.96 0.85
CA GLU A 823 -22.87 -52.26 1.50
C GLU A 823 -22.58 -52.15 3.01
N SER A 824 -22.36 -50.93 3.52
CA SER A 824 -22.08 -50.69 4.94
C SER A 824 -23.24 -51.04 5.86
N THR A 825 -24.50 -50.98 5.40
CA THR A 825 -25.71 -51.27 6.19
C THR A 825 -25.67 -52.64 6.87
N GLU A 826 -25.10 -53.65 6.21
CA GLU A 826 -25.07 -55.04 6.69
C GLU A 826 -23.74 -55.42 7.36
N GLN A 827 -22.64 -54.76 6.99
CA GLN A 827 -21.28 -55.21 7.34
C GLN A 827 -20.49 -54.25 8.24
N TRP A 828 -20.99 -53.07 8.57
CA TRP A 828 -20.29 -52.11 9.44
C TRP A 828 -19.91 -52.68 10.81
N ARG A 829 -20.62 -53.72 11.30
CA ARG A 829 -20.37 -54.39 12.58
C ARG A 829 -19.17 -55.34 12.55
N GLN A 830 -18.55 -55.58 11.39
CA GLN A 830 -17.41 -56.47 11.23
C GLN A 830 -16.13 -55.61 11.15
N VAL A 831 -15.21 -55.81 12.10
CA VAL A 831 -13.95 -55.03 12.19
C VAL A 831 -13.06 -55.26 10.96
N ASP A 832 -13.13 -56.46 10.40
CA ASP A 832 -12.38 -56.99 9.26
C ASP A 832 -13.11 -56.86 7.91
N SER A 833 -14.28 -56.19 7.88
CA SER A 833 -15.00 -55.99 6.60
C SER A 833 -14.11 -55.23 5.59
N PRO A 834 -14.01 -55.71 4.35
CA PRO A 834 -13.25 -55.02 3.31
C PRO A 834 -13.87 -53.67 2.92
N HIS A 835 -15.11 -53.39 3.33
CA HIS A 835 -15.75 -52.10 3.06
C HIS A 835 -15.10 -50.94 3.82
N TRP A 836 -14.38 -51.21 4.92
CA TRP A 836 -13.57 -50.19 5.58
C TRP A 836 -12.42 -49.66 4.71
N TYR A 837 -11.98 -50.39 3.66
CA TYR A 837 -11.01 -49.86 2.68
C TYR A 837 -11.59 -48.76 1.78
N LYS A 838 -12.92 -48.69 1.68
CA LYS A 838 -13.62 -47.61 0.95
C LYS A 838 -13.87 -46.38 1.83
N ALA A 839 -13.67 -46.49 3.15
CA ALA A 839 -13.94 -45.43 4.11
C ALA A 839 -12.86 -44.33 4.07
N HIS A 840 -13.24 -43.11 4.42
CA HIS A 840 -12.28 -42.03 4.62
C HIS A 840 -11.61 -42.20 5.99
N GLN A 841 -10.29 -42.25 6.03
CA GLN A 841 -9.54 -42.47 7.26
C GLN A 841 -8.79 -41.23 7.70
N VAL A 842 -8.85 -40.91 8.99
CA VAL A 842 -8.00 -39.91 9.65
C VAL A 842 -7.14 -40.60 10.72
N GLY A 843 -5.86 -40.26 10.79
CA GLY A 843 -4.90 -40.91 11.71
C GLY A 843 -3.82 -40.00 12.27
N ASP A 844 -3.61 -38.82 11.69
CA ASP A 844 -2.53 -37.90 12.04
C ASP A 844 -2.86 -37.03 13.26
N PHE A 845 -3.19 -37.68 14.38
CA PHE A 845 -3.42 -36.97 15.64
C PHE A 845 -2.11 -36.36 16.14
N GLN A 846 -2.22 -35.18 16.76
CA GLN A 846 -1.14 -34.41 17.35
C GLN A 846 -1.45 -34.16 18.82
N ARG A 847 -0.41 -34.15 19.64
CA ARG A 847 -0.54 -33.96 21.09
C ARG A 847 -0.97 -32.52 21.40
N ILE A 848 -1.92 -32.38 22.32
CA ILE A 848 -2.31 -31.09 22.89
C ILE A 848 -1.30 -30.70 23.97
N ALA A 849 -0.79 -29.47 23.88
CA ALA A 849 0.12 -28.93 24.88
C ALA A 849 -0.55 -28.88 26.27
N ASN A 850 0.15 -29.40 27.27
CA ASN A 850 -0.23 -29.26 28.66
C ASN A 850 0.70 -28.23 29.33
N TRP A 851 0.95 -28.34 30.64
CA TRP A 851 1.91 -27.49 31.35
C TRP A 851 3.36 -27.63 30.85
N GLN A 852 3.66 -28.64 30.03
CA GLN A 852 4.94 -28.81 29.34
C GLN A 852 4.85 -28.25 27.90
N PRO A 853 5.78 -27.38 27.47
CA PRO A 853 5.84 -26.93 26.09
C PRO A 853 6.16 -28.11 25.16
N LEU A 854 5.38 -28.24 24.07
CA LEU A 854 5.62 -29.22 23.01
C LEU A 854 6.30 -28.55 21.81
N PRO A 855 7.23 -29.22 21.11
CA PRO A 855 7.70 -28.77 19.80
C PRO A 855 6.55 -28.81 18.77
N GLU A 856 6.69 -28.03 17.68
CA GLU A 856 5.63 -27.69 16.71
C GLU A 856 4.99 -28.87 15.95
N LYS A 857 5.48 -30.11 16.16
CA LYS A 857 4.90 -31.39 15.70
C LYS A 857 5.25 -32.52 16.67
N ALA A 858 4.60 -32.55 17.84
CA ALA A 858 4.78 -33.66 18.76
C ALA A 858 3.91 -34.85 18.35
N GLU A 859 4.55 -35.91 17.84
CA GLU A 859 3.91 -37.20 17.54
C GLU A 859 3.17 -37.74 18.78
N THR A 860 1.99 -38.33 18.58
CA THR A 860 1.24 -38.98 19.65
C THR A 860 1.92 -40.24 20.12
N LYS A 861 1.97 -40.45 21.44
CA LYS A 861 2.42 -41.74 22.01
C LYS A 861 1.38 -42.83 21.79
N TYR A 862 0.10 -42.43 21.66
CA TYR A 862 -1.02 -43.35 21.50
C TYR A 862 -1.74 -43.06 20.19
N GLU A 863 -1.37 -43.80 19.14
CA GLU A 863 -1.93 -43.64 17.79
C GLU A 863 -3.44 -43.89 17.80
N THR A 864 -4.18 -43.09 17.04
CA THR A 864 -5.64 -43.21 16.90
C THR A 864 -6.01 -43.13 15.44
N ARG A 865 -6.73 -44.14 14.93
CA ARG A 865 -7.24 -44.15 13.56
C ARG A 865 -8.75 -44.15 13.58
N ILE A 866 -9.36 -43.26 12.81
CA ILE A 866 -10.82 -43.18 12.66
C ILE A 866 -11.16 -43.30 11.18
N ALA A 867 -11.85 -44.36 10.80
CA ALA A 867 -12.39 -44.57 9.47
C ALA A 867 -13.89 -44.24 9.45
N MET A 868 -14.34 -43.54 8.41
CA MET A 868 -15.70 -43.02 8.27
C MET A 868 -16.29 -43.36 6.90
N MET A 869 -17.51 -43.88 6.91
CA MET A 869 -18.31 -44.08 5.70
C MET A 869 -19.79 -43.87 6.02
N ARG A 870 -20.65 -43.79 5.02
CA ARG A 870 -22.09 -43.65 5.21
C ARG A 870 -22.89 -44.54 4.28
N ASP A 871 -24.13 -44.81 4.63
CA ASP A 871 -25.17 -45.14 3.67
C ASP A 871 -26.16 -43.96 3.53
N LYS A 872 -27.38 -44.21 3.04
CA LYS A 872 -28.44 -43.17 2.92
C LYS A 872 -29.10 -42.79 4.25
N THR A 873 -28.85 -43.53 5.31
CA THR A 873 -29.58 -43.51 6.58
C THR A 873 -28.70 -43.39 7.81
N HIS A 874 -27.43 -43.81 7.73
CA HIS A 874 -26.50 -43.87 8.85
C HIS A 874 -25.11 -43.35 8.44
N LEU A 875 -24.44 -42.75 9.43
CA LEU A 875 -23.02 -42.45 9.43
C LEU A 875 -22.29 -43.50 10.28
N TYR A 876 -21.23 -44.08 9.75
CA TYR A 876 -20.47 -45.15 10.38
C TYR A 876 -19.06 -44.67 10.76
N PHE A 877 -18.62 -45.04 11.96
CA PHE A 877 -17.25 -44.84 12.43
C PHE A 877 -16.64 -46.17 12.85
N LYS A 878 -15.39 -46.40 12.44
CA LYS A 878 -14.50 -47.40 13.04
C LYS A 878 -13.34 -46.67 13.67
N ILE A 879 -13.19 -46.82 14.97
CA ILE A 879 -12.20 -46.13 15.78
C ILE A 879 -11.24 -47.18 16.31
N ASP A 880 -10.00 -47.17 15.86
CA ASP A 880 -8.93 -48.02 16.37
C ASP A 880 -8.02 -47.16 17.26
N ALA A 881 -8.03 -47.42 18.57
CA ALA A 881 -7.25 -46.69 19.56
C ALA A 881 -6.12 -47.61 20.08
N PHE A 882 -4.89 -47.37 19.61
CA PHE A 882 -3.72 -48.20 19.91
C PHE A 882 -3.18 -47.89 21.31
N THR A 883 -2.82 -48.92 22.06
CA THR A 883 -2.28 -48.83 23.42
C THR A 883 -0.83 -49.33 23.44
N SER A 884 0.03 -48.73 24.27
CA SER A 884 1.46 -49.05 24.30
C SER A 884 1.81 -50.33 25.10
N ASP A 885 0.89 -50.82 25.92
CA ASP A 885 1.26 -51.70 27.05
C ASP A 885 0.71 -53.14 26.97
N GLY A 886 -0.06 -53.51 25.92
CA GLY A 886 -0.52 -54.89 25.71
C GLY A 886 -1.43 -55.48 26.80
N GLU A 887 -1.73 -54.75 27.88
CA GLU A 887 -2.61 -55.21 28.96
C GLU A 887 -4.09 -55.16 28.53
N ARG A 888 -4.76 -56.32 28.53
CA ARG A 888 -6.22 -56.40 28.39
C ARG A 888 -6.90 -55.85 29.64
N VAL A 889 -7.57 -54.71 29.52
CA VAL A 889 -8.46 -54.20 30.57
C VAL A 889 -9.68 -55.12 30.65
N SER A 890 -9.99 -55.62 31.85
CA SER A 890 -11.19 -56.43 32.07
C SER A 890 -12.44 -55.57 31.88
N PRO A 891 -13.42 -55.96 31.03
CA PRO A 891 -14.63 -55.18 30.81
C PRO A 891 -15.36 -54.95 32.13
N ARG A 892 -15.58 -53.69 32.50
CA ARG A 892 -16.49 -53.34 33.60
C ARG A 892 -17.87 -53.12 32.99
N SER A 893 -18.88 -53.82 33.49
CA SER A 893 -20.29 -53.79 33.05
C SER A 893 -20.68 -52.63 32.13
N ARG A 894 -21.12 -52.96 30.91
CA ARG A 894 -21.61 -52.02 29.90
C ARG A 894 -22.62 -51.02 30.50
N GLY A 895 -22.39 -49.72 30.32
CA GLY A 895 -23.22 -48.70 30.95
C GLY A 895 -23.05 -47.30 30.34
N GLY A 896 -24.12 -46.50 30.42
CA GLY A 896 -24.20 -45.16 29.83
C GLY A 896 -23.58 -44.04 30.64
N TYR A 897 -22.42 -44.29 31.23
CA TYR A 897 -21.72 -43.33 32.06
C TYR A 897 -20.48 -42.82 31.33
N PHE A 898 -20.01 -41.63 31.69
CA PHE A 898 -18.77 -41.09 31.15
C PHE A 898 -17.60 -42.08 31.33
N PRO A 899 -16.85 -42.43 30.26
CA PRO A 899 -15.70 -43.31 30.36
C PRO A 899 -14.66 -42.83 31.37
N GLN A 900 -14.14 -43.74 32.20
CA GLN A 900 -13.16 -43.38 33.25
C GLN A 900 -11.72 -43.69 32.83
N GLY A 901 -11.51 -44.51 31.79
CA GLY A 901 -10.20 -44.88 31.26
C GLY A 901 -9.81 -44.07 30.01
N ASP A 902 -8.91 -44.65 29.21
CA ASP A 902 -8.62 -44.18 27.85
C ASP A 902 -9.92 -44.09 27.04
N ARG A 903 -10.07 -43.02 26.26
CA ARG A 903 -11.29 -42.74 25.53
C ARG A 903 -11.08 -41.87 24.30
N VAL A 904 -11.94 -42.07 23.32
CA VAL A 904 -12.08 -41.21 22.15
C VAL A 904 -13.35 -40.40 22.28
N GLU A 905 -13.23 -39.10 22.03
CA GLU A 905 -14.29 -38.10 22.08
C GLU A 905 -14.59 -37.60 20.66
N ILE A 906 -15.87 -37.53 20.31
CA ILE A 906 -16.37 -37.10 19.00
C ILE A 906 -17.40 -35.99 19.23
N VAL A 907 -17.25 -34.87 18.53
CA VAL A 907 -18.25 -33.80 18.49
C VAL A 907 -18.79 -33.71 17.08
N LEU A 908 -20.07 -33.99 16.88
CA LEU A 908 -20.78 -33.74 15.63
C LEU A 908 -21.60 -32.45 15.77
N ARG A 909 -21.64 -31.62 14.74
CA ARG A 909 -22.52 -30.46 14.65
C ARG A 909 -23.28 -30.53 13.34
N CYS A 910 -24.59 -30.41 13.44
CA CYS A 910 -25.49 -30.30 12.31
C CYS A 910 -26.36 -29.08 12.57
N ASP A 911 -26.29 -28.09 11.69
CA ASP A 911 -26.90 -26.77 11.89
C ASP A 911 -26.52 -26.15 13.26
N SER A 912 -27.51 -25.80 14.09
CA SER A 912 -27.31 -25.26 15.44
C SER A 912 -27.14 -26.33 16.53
N ALA A 913 -27.38 -27.61 16.22
CA ALA A 913 -27.32 -28.69 17.19
C ALA A 913 -25.89 -29.24 17.33
N THR A 914 -25.48 -29.53 18.57
CA THR A 914 -24.21 -30.19 18.87
C THR A 914 -24.47 -31.55 19.50
N TYR A 915 -23.80 -32.58 19.02
CA TYR A 915 -23.88 -33.95 19.50
C TYR A 915 -22.50 -34.39 19.96
N TYR A 916 -22.38 -34.88 21.18
CA TYR A 916 -21.13 -35.32 21.77
C TYR A 916 -21.18 -36.82 22.04
N LEU A 917 -20.14 -37.56 21.67
CA LEU A 917 -19.93 -38.96 22.00
C LEU A 917 -18.58 -39.12 22.70
N ALA A 918 -18.54 -39.83 23.82
CA ALA A 918 -17.30 -40.33 24.42
C ALA A 918 -17.38 -41.86 24.50
N LEU A 919 -16.34 -42.53 24.00
CA LEU A 919 -16.25 -43.98 23.87
C LEU A 919 -14.98 -44.45 24.56
N GLY A 920 -15.10 -45.34 25.54
CA GLY A 920 -13.98 -45.75 26.39
C GLY A 920 -13.45 -47.15 26.12
N GLU A 921 -12.19 -47.38 26.48
CA GLU A 921 -11.57 -48.71 26.57
C GLU A 921 -12.34 -49.65 27.53
N ASP A 922 -13.06 -49.07 28.50
CA ASP A 922 -13.90 -49.76 29.49
C ASP A 922 -15.28 -50.15 28.96
N GLU A 923 -15.47 -50.10 27.63
CA GLU A 923 -16.73 -50.36 26.90
C GLU A 923 -17.90 -49.47 27.35
N ARG A 924 -17.59 -48.29 27.90
CA ARG A 924 -18.58 -47.27 28.25
C ARG A 924 -18.78 -46.28 27.12
N GLU A 925 -20.01 -45.78 27.04
CA GLU A 925 -20.41 -44.75 26.11
C GLU A 925 -21.15 -43.63 26.84
N TYR A 926 -20.89 -42.40 26.42
CA TYR A 926 -21.57 -41.23 26.96
C TYR A 926 -21.93 -40.27 25.83
N MET A 927 -23.20 -39.91 25.75
CA MET A 927 -23.76 -39.18 24.62
C MET A 927 -24.61 -38.00 25.08
N LEU A 928 -24.33 -36.81 24.55
CA LEU A 928 -25.07 -35.59 24.88
C LEU A 928 -25.56 -34.89 23.62
N LYS A 929 -26.75 -34.29 23.70
CA LYS A 929 -27.24 -33.30 22.73
C LYS A 929 -27.15 -31.92 23.38
N ASN A 930 -26.58 -30.95 22.68
CA ASN A 930 -26.38 -29.56 23.12
C ASN A 930 -25.74 -29.45 24.51
N TRP A 931 -24.78 -30.34 24.82
CA TRP A 931 -24.11 -30.41 26.13
C TRP A 931 -25.08 -30.64 27.32
N SER A 932 -26.32 -31.03 27.05
CA SER A 932 -27.36 -31.20 28.06
C SER A 932 -27.19 -32.52 28.80
N THR A 933 -26.76 -32.45 30.06
CA THR A 933 -26.66 -33.62 30.96
C THR A 933 -28.02 -34.13 31.44
N THR A 934 -29.09 -33.34 31.25
CA THR A 934 -30.46 -33.70 31.64
C THR A 934 -31.23 -34.41 30.53
N HIS A 935 -30.81 -34.27 29.26
CA HIS A 935 -31.41 -34.91 28.09
C HIS A 935 -30.31 -35.65 27.29
N PRO A 936 -29.88 -36.84 27.75
CA PRO A 936 -28.84 -37.60 27.05
C PRO A 936 -29.28 -37.92 25.62
N TRP A 937 -28.35 -37.81 24.68
CA TRP A 937 -28.63 -38.14 23.29
C TRP A 937 -28.71 -39.66 23.15
N ARG A 938 -29.94 -40.17 23.04
CA ARG A 938 -30.20 -41.60 22.81
C ARG A 938 -31.45 -41.77 22.00
N ASN A 939 -31.35 -41.82 20.68
CA ASN A 939 -32.43 -42.40 19.89
C ASN A 939 -31.92 -43.13 18.64
N GLN A 940 -31.15 -44.20 18.89
CA GLN A 940 -30.76 -45.29 17.96
C GLN A 940 -29.30 -45.30 17.47
N VAL A 941 -28.42 -44.47 18.03
CA VAL A 941 -26.97 -44.69 17.92
C VAL A 941 -26.63 -46.10 18.44
N GLN A 942 -25.87 -46.85 17.66
CA GLN A 942 -25.42 -48.20 18.00
C GLN A 942 -23.91 -48.23 18.12
N VAL A 943 -23.41 -48.82 19.20
CA VAL A 943 -21.96 -49.01 19.43
C VAL A 943 -21.66 -50.48 19.65
N ARG A 944 -20.57 -50.95 19.06
CA ARG A 944 -19.97 -52.26 19.31
C ARG A 944 -18.49 -52.06 19.63
N PHE A 945 -18.04 -52.63 20.74
CA PHE A 945 -16.63 -52.64 21.11
C PHE A 945 -16.00 -53.99 20.73
N GLU A 946 -14.73 -53.96 20.37
CA GLU A 946 -13.91 -55.14 20.14
C GLU A 946 -12.51 -54.90 20.71
N GLN A 947 -11.98 -55.88 21.44
CA GLN A 947 -10.70 -55.79 22.12
C GLN A 947 -9.68 -56.68 21.41
N ALA A 948 -8.56 -56.10 20.98
CA ALA A 948 -7.44 -56.83 20.39
C ALA A 948 -6.17 -56.60 21.21
N GLU A 949 -5.12 -57.36 20.92
CA GLU A 949 -3.82 -57.15 21.57
C GLU A 949 -3.23 -55.81 21.10
N GLY A 950 -3.02 -54.88 22.04
CA GLY A 950 -2.44 -53.56 21.76
C GLY A 950 -3.37 -52.51 21.17
N LEU A 951 -4.68 -52.76 21.07
CA LEU A 951 -5.69 -51.74 20.70
C LEU A 951 -7.10 -52.13 21.15
N TRP A 952 -7.95 -51.12 21.33
CA TRP A 952 -9.40 -51.30 21.42
C TRP A 952 -10.08 -50.63 20.22
N THR A 953 -11.09 -51.30 19.67
CA THR A 953 -11.87 -50.80 18.54
C THR A 953 -13.29 -50.49 18.96
N ALA A 954 -13.81 -49.32 18.56
CA ALA A 954 -15.22 -48.99 18.64
C ALA A 954 -15.82 -48.81 17.24
N LEU A 955 -16.85 -49.61 16.93
CA LEU A 955 -17.67 -49.49 15.74
C LEU A 955 -18.96 -48.75 16.13
N VAL A 956 -19.26 -47.65 15.44
CA VAL A 956 -20.39 -46.77 15.74
C VAL A 956 -21.25 -46.61 14.50
N ALA A 957 -22.56 -46.74 14.65
CA ALA A 957 -23.55 -46.34 13.65
C ALA A 957 -24.44 -45.24 14.22
N VAL A 958 -24.37 -44.06 13.63
CA VAL A 958 -25.16 -42.88 13.99
C VAL A 958 -26.25 -42.69 12.93
N PRO A 959 -27.54 -42.84 13.26
CA PRO A 959 -28.62 -42.54 12.32
C PRO A 959 -28.59 -41.06 11.93
N LEU A 960 -28.66 -40.75 10.63
CA LEU A 960 -28.66 -39.37 10.14
C LEU A 960 -29.88 -38.58 10.64
N ARG A 961 -31.01 -39.27 10.86
CA ARG A 961 -32.20 -38.68 11.46
C ARG A 961 -31.99 -38.18 12.90
N ASP A 962 -31.07 -38.82 13.65
CA ASP A 962 -30.79 -38.43 15.04
C ASP A 962 -30.02 -37.11 15.08
N LEU A 963 -29.25 -36.85 14.02
CA LEU A 963 -28.52 -35.62 13.78
C LEU A 963 -29.42 -34.50 13.23
N GLU A 964 -30.73 -34.76 13.07
CA GLU A 964 -31.69 -33.83 12.47
C GLU A 964 -31.28 -33.40 11.05
N ALA A 965 -30.45 -34.21 10.38
CA ALA A 965 -29.95 -33.93 9.05
C ALA A 965 -31.09 -34.06 8.02
N THR A 966 -31.40 -32.95 7.35
CA THR A 966 -32.41 -32.87 6.30
C THR A 966 -31.80 -33.12 4.91
N PRO A 967 -32.55 -33.73 3.99
CA PRO A 967 -32.09 -33.92 2.61
C PRO A 967 -31.79 -32.59 1.91
N GLY A 968 -30.60 -32.50 1.31
CA GLY A 968 -30.16 -31.36 0.49
C GLY A 968 -29.59 -30.13 1.23
N LYS A 969 -29.48 -30.12 2.57
CA LYS A 969 -29.01 -28.92 3.31
C LYS A 969 -28.08 -29.14 4.52
N SER A 970 -27.65 -30.35 4.81
CA SER A 970 -26.98 -30.63 6.09
C SER A 970 -25.48 -30.81 5.92
N ASP A 971 -24.70 -29.78 6.24
CA ASP A 971 -23.28 -29.93 6.52
C ASP A 971 -23.12 -30.56 7.92
N ILE A 972 -22.38 -31.67 8.01
CA ILE A 972 -22.02 -32.28 9.29
C ILE A 972 -20.58 -31.93 9.59
N ASP A 973 -20.41 -31.08 10.58
CA ASP A 973 -19.12 -30.70 11.13
C ASP A 973 -18.71 -31.72 12.21
N VAL A 974 -17.49 -32.23 12.17
CA VAL A 974 -16.98 -33.21 13.14
C VAL A 974 -15.66 -32.78 13.75
N LYS A 975 -15.46 -33.15 15.02
CA LYS A 975 -14.19 -33.10 15.72
C LYS A 975 -13.90 -34.44 16.38
N PHE A 976 -12.61 -34.76 16.47
CA PHE A 976 -12.12 -35.96 17.13
C PHE A 976 -11.05 -35.60 18.14
N GLY A 977 -11.06 -36.29 19.28
CA GLY A 977 -10.02 -36.19 20.28
C GLY A 977 -9.83 -37.51 20.99
N ARG A 978 -8.65 -37.74 21.55
CA ARG A 978 -8.36 -38.86 22.44
C ARG A 978 -7.80 -38.34 23.75
N VAL A 979 -8.18 -39.00 24.83
CA VAL A 979 -7.59 -38.80 26.16
C VAL A 979 -7.11 -40.13 26.68
N ALA A 980 -5.80 -40.37 26.57
CA ALA A 980 -5.14 -41.56 27.10
C ALA A 980 -4.70 -41.33 28.55
N HIS A 981 -4.82 -42.37 29.38
CA HIS A 981 -4.45 -42.37 30.81
C HIS A 981 -4.89 -41.12 31.62
N PRO A 982 -6.19 -40.75 31.62
CA PRO A 982 -6.68 -39.48 32.17
C PRO A 982 -6.34 -39.25 33.66
N HIS A 983 -6.04 -40.31 34.42
CA HIS A 983 -5.81 -40.28 35.85
C HIS A 983 -4.37 -40.54 36.27
N THR A 984 -3.41 -40.58 35.34
CA THR A 984 -2.00 -40.84 35.65
C THR A 984 -1.09 -39.72 35.14
N PRO A 985 0.18 -39.64 35.61
CA PRO A 985 1.17 -38.73 35.04
C PRO A 985 1.48 -38.99 33.54
N ALA A 986 1.07 -40.14 33.00
CA ALA A 986 1.20 -40.48 31.58
C ALA A 986 0.05 -39.93 30.71
N ARG A 987 -0.85 -39.09 31.27
CA ARG A 987 -1.96 -38.48 30.54
C ARG A 987 -1.50 -37.81 29.26
N GLU A 988 -2.12 -38.19 28.16
CA GLU A 988 -1.95 -37.57 26.85
C GLU A 988 -3.32 -37.19 26.29
N GLU A 989 -3.43 -35.96 25.81
CA GLU A 989 -4.55 -35.53 24.98
C GLU A 989 -4.06 -35.31 23.57
N SER A 990 -4.84 -35.75 22.59
CA SER A 990 -4.50 -35.57 21.18
C SER A 990 -5.73 -35.31 20.32
N THR A 991 -5.53 -34.54 19.26
CA THR A 991 -6.56 -34.13 18.28
C THR A 991 -5.90 -33.95 16.91
N LEU A 992 -6.66 -33.74 15.83
CA LEU A 992 -6.08 -33.67 14.48
C LEU A 992 -5.15 -32.48 14.24
N ASP A 993 -5.26 -31.41 15.03
CA ASP A 993 -4.45 -30.19 14.88
C ASP A 993 -3.67 -29.80 16.15
N GLY A 994 -3.68 -30.66 17.18
CA GLY A 994 -3.01 -30.42 18.45
C GLY A 994 -3.67 -29.33 19.32
N ARG A 995 -4.89 -28.88 18.98
CA ARG A 995 -5.68 -27.95 19.80
C ARG A 995 -6.81 -28.69 20.51
N SER A 996 -7.25 -28.14 21.64
CA SER A 996 -8.36 -28.73 22.41
C SER A 996 -9.61 -28.90 21.55
N ILE A 997 -10.24 -30.07 21.60
CA ILE A 997 -11.51 -30.35 20.91
C ILE A 997 -12.61 -29.33 21.27
N PHE A 998 -12.52 -28.73 22.47
CA PHE A 998 -13.46 -27.72 22.98
C PHE A 998 -13.03 -26.27 22.73
N ALA A 999 -11.77 -25.99 22.36
CA ALA A 999 -11.26 -24.64 22.13
C ALA A 999 -10.38 -24.56 20.88
N ASN A 1000 -10.81 -23.76 19.89
CA ASN A 1000 -10.05 -23.42 18.67
C ASN A 1000 -9.67 -24.57 17.72
N HIS A 1001 -10.24 -25.77 17.89
CA HIS A 1001 -10.11 -26.87 16.94
C HIS A 1001 -10.98 -26.63 15.67
N PRO A 1002 -10.41 -26.73 14.45
CA PRO A 1002 -11.13 -26.59 13.18
C PRO A 1002 -12.18 -27.70 13.03
N LEU A 1003 -13.33 -27.37 12.46
CA LEU A 1003 -14.39 -28.35 12.19
C LEU A 1003 -14.07 -29.04 10.87
N LEU A 1004 -13.96 -30.36 10.86
CA LEU A 1004 -13.94 -31.13 9.63
C LEU A 1004 -15.37 -31.20 9.08
N ARG A 1005 -15.59 -30.76 7.84
CA ARG A 1005 -16.94 -30.60 7.29
C ARG A 1005 -17.26 -31.62 6.22
N SER A 1006 -18.28 -32.44 6.43
CA SER A 1006 -18.84 -33.32 5.41
C SER A 1006 -20.16 -32.77 4.89
N SER A 1007 -20.20 -32.35 3.63
CA SER A 1007 -21.46 -32.01 2.97
C SER A 1007 -22.18 -33.32 2.61
N LEU A 1008 -23.16 -33.69 3.42
CA LEU A 1008 -23.94 -34.90 3.19
C LEU A 1008 -25.12 -34.59 2.29
N LYS A 1009 -24.95 -34.84 0.99
CA LYS A 1009 -26.08 -34.91 0.06
C LYS A 1009 -26.82 -36.22 0.29
N ILE A 1010 -27.75 -36.23 1.24
CA ILE A 1010 -28.46 -37.45 1.67
C ILE A 1010 -29.23 -38.12 0.53
N ASP A 1011 -29.65 -37.34 -0.48
CA ASP A 1011 -30.38 -37.83 -1.67
C ASP A 1011 -29.49 -38.36 -2.81
N GLU A 1012 -28.18 -38.07 -2.76
CA GLU A 1012 -27.15 -38.57 -3.71
C GLU A 1012 -26.35 -39.72 -3.06
#